data_AF-A0A381WWS2-F1
#
_entry.id   AF-A0A381WWS2-F1
#
_cell.length_a   1.000
_cell.length_b   1.000
_cell.length_c   1.000
_cell.angle_alpha   90.00
_cell.angle_beta   90.00
_cell.angle_gamma   90.00
#
_symmetry.space_group_name_H-M   'P 1'
#
loop_
_entity.id
_entity.type
_entity.pdbx_description
1 polymer ?
#
loop_
_entity_poly.entity_id
_entity_poly.type
_entity_poly.pdbx_seq_one_letter_code
_entity_poly.pdbx_strand_id
1 'polypeptide(L)'
;MYLIFDTETTGLPKNWKAPITDTDNWPRCVQIAWQLHDEIGELIEDQNYLIKPDNFEIPYESQKIHGISTELAFEDGKSLDEVLEKFNQSLEKSSFVIGHNVNFDINVIGCEFYRQQQKNSLSSKKLLDTCTEDTALLCELPGGRGGKYKLPTLIELHEFLFDASFKEAHNATADVEATARCFLELIRIKRFNEDQLGVTNDYFETYLSNNPRKIQQAGIKHVNLKKKSEKLKESLNTHVDLKTDVKKEIFSELDDIEFVHLHNHTQFSVLQSTMSITDLVEATSEMNMPAVALTDNANMMGAFRFVSETQRYNRSIDDNQVGEGGIKRRIKPIVGCVFYVCEDHLNKNYRDNGYHVVFLAKNKNGYNNLAKLSSVAYTKGFYYVPRIDKTLVEKYKDDIIVLTGNLMGEVSNKILNIGQKNAEEALLWWKKIFKDDLYIEIMRHNQEDEDLVNKILIDFSRKHNVKVVATNNNYYKEKSEADAHDILLCIKEGEKLSTPIGKGRGFRYGLPNQQYYYKSSDEMKELFYDLPEAISNIIEVVNKIEEYTLSNQVLLPKFDIPPDFIDDKDEKDAGKRGENSYLKHLTYIGAKKRYGKISAELKARIEFELETIKNTGYPGYFLIVEDFIRQAREMSVSVGPGRGSAAGSVVAYSLWITN
;
A
#
# COMPACT_ATOMS: atom_id res chain seq x y z
N MET A 1 -12.48 -3.93 45.72
CA MET A 1 -13.44 -4.09 44.60
C MET A 1 -12.69 -4.12 43.27
N TYR A 2 -13.19 -4.93 42.34
CA TYR A 2 -12.62 -5.15 41.01
C TYR A 2 -13.46 -4.40 39.97
N LEU A 3 -12.86 -3.45 39.25
CA LEU A 3 -13.51 -2.78 38.11
C LEU A 3 -13.00 -3.39 36.82
N ILE A 4 -13.86 -4.08 36.09
CA ILE A 4 -13.57 -4.66 34.78
C ILE A 4 -14.20 -3.75 33.73
N PHE A 5 -13.44 -3.30 32.73
CA PHE A 5 -13.98 -2.46 31.67
C PHE A 5 -13.32 -2.75 30.32
N ASP A 6 -14.02 -2.39 29.26
CA ASP A 6 -13.58 -2.56 27.87
C ASP A 6 -14.14 -1.40 27.03
N THR A 7 -13.44 -1.09 25.93
CA THR A 7 -13.84 -0.01 25.01
C THR A 7 -13.87 -0.44 23.55
N GLU A 8 -14.93 0.01 22.86
CA GLU A 8 -14.92 0.05 21.40
C GLU A 8 -14.47 1.41 20.92
N THR A 9 -13.71 1.45 19.83
CA THR A 9 -13.01 2.67 19.41
C THR A 9 -13.07 2.90 17.91
N THR A 10 -12.75 4.13 17.49
CA THR A 10 -12.67 4.50 16.08
C THR A 10 -11.45 3.91 15.34
N GLY A 11 -10.71 2.96 15.94
CA GLY A 11 -9.57 2.31 15.28
C GLY A 11 -8.41 2.05 16.23
N LEU A 12 -7.19 1.97 15.69
CA LEU A 12 -5.98 1.72 16.47
C LEU A 12 -5.07 2.96 16.46
N PRO A 13 -4.24 3.17 17.50
CA PRO A 13 -3.30 4.28 17.52
C PRO A 13 -2.23 4.11 16.45
N LYS A 14 -1.78 5.24 15.89
CA LYS A 14 -0.64 5.25 14.94
C LYS A 14 0.64 4.76 15.63
N ASN A 15 0.83 5.17 16.87
CA ASN A 15 1.96 4.83 17.73
C ASN A 15 1.45 4.41 19.12
N TRP A 16 1.61 3.13 19.43
CA TRP A 16 1.26 2.52 20.72
C TRP A 16 2.04 3.06 21.92
N LYS A 17 3.15 3.79 21.69
CA LYS A 17 4.00 4.37 22.73
C LYS A 17 3.74 5.87 22.97
N ALA A 18 2.81 6.49 22.23
CA ALA A 18 2.55 7.91 22.41
C ALA A 18 1.90 8.18 23.78
N PRO A 19 2.22 9.30 24.43
CA PRO A 19 1.57 9.67 25.69
C PRO A 19 0.08 9.95 25.46
N ILE A 20 -0.74 9.83 26.51
CA ILE A 20 -2.19 10.14 26.46
C ILE A 20 -2.49 11.61 26.10
N THR A 21 -1.49 12.50 26.23
CA THR A 21 -1.59 13.91 25.84
C THR A 21 -1.52 14.11 24.33
N ASP A 22 -1.04 13.12 23.59
CA ASP A 22 -1.05 13.10 22.12
C ASP A 22 -2.41 12.61 21.63
N THR A 23 -3.41 13.48 21.72
CA THR A 23 -4.81 13.14 21.46
C THR A 23 -5.10 12.78 20.00
N ASP A 24 -4.24 13.19 19.07
CA ASP A 24 -4.41 12.90 17.64
C ASP A 24 -3.85 11.52 17.26
N ASN A 25 -2.97 10.96 18.11
CA ASN A 25 -2.48 9.60 17.95
C ASN A 25 -3.51 8.54 18.37
N TRP A 26 -4.21 8.76 19.48
CA TRP A 26 -5.10 7.78 20.10
C TRP A 26 -6.53 7.85 19.52
N PRO A 27 -7.19 6.71 19.28
CA PRO A 27 -8.54 6.68 18.74
C PRO A 27 -9.56 7.28 19.73
N ARG A 28 -10.78 7.53 19.23
CA ARG A 28 -11.91 7.98 20.06
C ARG A 28 -12.65 6.80 20.64
N CYS A 29 -13.09 6.92 21.89
CA CYS A 29 -14.00 5.95 22.52
C CYS A 29 -15.40 6.08 21.90
N VAL A 30 -15.95 4.95 21.46
CA VAL A 30 -17.28 4.84 20.82
C VAL A 30 -18.27 4.13 21.73
N GLN A 31 -17.80 3.12 22.46
CA GLN A 31 -18.56 2.45 23.51
C GLN A 31 -17.63 2.22 24.70
N ILE A 32 -18.17 2.36 25.90
CA ILE A 32 -17.53 1.89 27.12
C ILE A 32 -18.54 1.08 27.91
N ALA A 33 -18.11 -0.08 28.37
CA ALA A 33 -18.85 -0.88 29.34
C ALA A 33 -17.97 -1.17 30.54
N TRP A 34 -18.57 -1.35 31.71
CA TRP A 34 -17.85 -1.79 32.89
C TRP A 34 -18.73 -2.56 33.86
N GLN A 35 -18.08 -3.43 34.62
CA GLN A 35 -18.63 -4.15 35.75
C GLN A 35 -17.81 -3.86 37.00
N LEU A 36 -18.49 -3.63 38.12
CA LEU A 36 -17.86 -3.54 39.44
C LEU A 36 -18.23 -4.79 40.23
N HIS A 37 -17.22 -5.52 40.69
CA HIS A 37 -17.38 -6.67 41.56
C HIS A 37 -16.78 -6.43 42.95
N ASP A 38 -17.36 -7.07 43.95
CA ASP A 38 -16.78 -7.11 45.28
C ASP A 38 -15.53 -8.02 45.34
N GLU A 39 -15.01 -8.23 46.55
CA GLU A 39 -13.80 -9.05 46.77
C GLU A 39 -14.02 -10.57 46.59
N ILE A 40 -15.25 -11.06 46.66
CA ILE A 40 -15.60 -12.48 46.42
C ILE A 40 -16.14 -12.74 45.01
N GLY A 41 -16.26 -11.69 44.19
CA GLY A 41 -16.65 -11.77 42.78
C GLY A 41 -18.14 -11.51 42.52
N GLU A 42 -18.91 -11.08 43.51
CA GLU A 42 -20.32 -10.71 43.30
C GLU A 42 -20.43 -9.41 42.50
N LEU A 43 -21.33 -9.40 41.51
CA LEU A 43 -21.58 -8.24 40.66
C LEU A 43 -22.36 -7.16 41.44
N ILE A 44 -21.75 -6.01 41.66
CA ILE A 44 -22.33 -4.84 42.33
C ILE A 44 -22.98 -3.89 41.31
N GLU A 45 -22.31 -3.68 40.18
CA GLU A 45 -22.67 -2.65 39.19
C GLU A 45 -22.36 -3.16 37.79
N ASP A 46 -23.28 -2.94 36.84
CA ASP A 46 -23.08 -3.18 35.41
C ASP A 46 -23.57 -1.93 34.65
N GLN A 47 -22.73 -1.40 33.76
CA GLN A 47 -22.99 -0.19 33.01
C GLN A 47 -22.48 -0.33 31.57
N ASN A 48 -23.20 0.25 30.62
CA ASN A 48 -22.85 0.26 29.21
C ASN A 48 -23.36 1.54 28.55
N TYR A 49 -22.46 2.25 27.86
CA TYR A 49 -22.78 3.51 27.21
C TYR A 49 -22.14 3.59 25.82
N LEU A 50 -22.96 3.94 24.82
CA LEU A 50 -22.48 4.49 23.56
C LEU A 50 -22.10 5.95 23.77
N ILE A 51 -20.99 6.37 23.19
CA ILE A 51 -20.52 7.76 23.21
C ILE A 51 -21.05 8.46 21.96
N LYS A 52 -21.78 9.55 22.17
CA LYS A 52 -22.24 10.41 21.10
C LYS A 52 -21.05 11.09 20.43
N PRO A 53 -20.85 10.95 19.10
CA PRO A 53 -19.72 11.57 18.44
C PRO A 53 -19.77 13.10 18.53
N ASP A 54 -18.64 13.70 18.90
CA ASP A 54 -18.45 15.15 18.91
C ASP A 54 -17.23 15.51 18.06
N ASN A 55 -17.50 16.09 16.89
CA ASN A 55 -16.51 16.43 15.86
C ASN A 55 -15.66 15.25 15.35
N PHE A 56 -16.20 14.03 15.38
CA PHE A 56 -15.62 12.86 14.74
C PHE A 56 -16.69 11.96 14.13
N GLU A 57 -16.26 11.09 13.22
CA GLU A 57 -17.09 10.03 12.63
C GLU A 57 -16.51 8.68 13.04
N ILE A 58 -17.36 7.67 13.13
CA ILE A 58 -16.94 6.29 13.35
C ILE A 58 -16.57 5.68 11.99
N PRO A 59 -15.31 5.28 11.77
CA PRO A 59 -14.89 4.76 10.47
C PRO A 59 -15.55 3.43 10.13
N TYR A 60 -15.76 3.18 8.84
CA TYR A 60 -16.41 1.97 8.36
C TYR A 60 -15.68 0.68 8.76
N GLU A 61 -14.34 0.67 8.73
CA GLU A 61 -13.58 -0.52 9.16
C GLU A 61 -13.77 -0.82 10.66
N SER A 62 -13.90 0.21 11.51
CA SER A 62 -14.26 0.04 12.92
C SER A 62 -15.69 -0.46 13.07
N GLN A 63 -16.64 0.14 12.34
CA GLN A 63 -18.04 -0.31 12.33
C GLN A 63 -18.18 -1.78 11.89
N LYS A 64 -17.37 -2.29 10.95
CA LYS A 64 -17.40 -3.72 10.58
C LYS A 64 -17.01 -4.64 11.73
N ILE A 65 -16.13 -4.17 12.61
CA ILE A 65 -15.67 -4.91 13.78
C ILE A 65 -16.79 -4.91 14.82
N HIS A 66 -17.12 -3.74 15.38
CA HIS A 66 -18.00 -3.63 16.56
C HIS A 66 -19.47 -3.32 16.27
N GLY A 67 -19.81 -2.96 15.02
CA GLY A 67 -21.20 -2.78 14.57
C GLY A 67 -21.85 -1.45 14.91
N ILE A 68 -21.11 -0.47 15.41
CA ILE A 68 -21.67 0.83 15.83
C ILE A 68 -21.47 1.81 14.68
N SER A 69 -22.56 2.27 14.06
CA SER A 69 -22.48 3.33 13.06
C SER A 69 -22.47 4.72 13.71
N THR A 70 -21.99 5.72 12.95
CA THR A 70 -22.04 7.12 13.39
C THR A 70 -23.47 7.53 13.73
N GLU A 71 -24.45 7.16 12.90
CA GLU A 71 -25.86 7.47 13.10
C GLU A 71 -26.40 6.82 14.38
N LEU A 72 -26.04 5.55 14.63
CA LEU A 72 -26.46 4.85 15.84
C LEU A 72 -25.91 5.53 17.10
N ALA A 73 -24.62 5.87 17.08
CA ALA A 73 -23.99 6.57 18.19
C ALA A 73 -24.55 7.99 18.38
N PHE A 74 -25.00 8.66 17.31
CA PHE A 74 -25.69 9.94 17.42
C PHE A 74 -27.08 9.83 18.06
N GLU A 75 -27.85 8.78 17.72
CA GLU A 75 -29.21 8.55 18.20
C GLU A 75 -29.24 8.06 19.66
N ASP A 76 -28.45 7.02 19.97
CA ASP A 76 -28.48 6.35 21.27
C ASP A 76 -27.39 6.82 22.24
N GLY A 77 -26.38 7.51 21.74
CA GLY A 77 -25.19 7.87 22.51
C GLY A 77 -25.44 8.94 23.57
N LYS A 78 -24.66 8.86 24.65
CA LYS A 78 -24.58 9.87 25.71
C LYS A 78 -23.39 10.80 25.48
N SER A 79 -23.45 11.99 26.07
CA SER A 79 -22.30 12.91 26.01
C SER A 79 -21.09 12.27 26.69
N LEU A 80 -19.89 12.50 26.12
CA LEU A 80 -18.66 11.96 26.69
C LEU A 80 -18.48 12.38 28.16
N ASP A 81 -18.81 13.64 28.49
CA ASP A 81 -18.71 14.15 29.85
C ASP A 81 -19.56 13.36 30.86
N GLU A 82 -20.84 13.12 30.53
CA GLU A 82 -21.75 12.34 31.38
C GLU A 82 -21.20 10.93 31.64
N VAL A 83 -20.66 10.30 30.61
CA VAL A 83 -20.16 8.92 30.71
C VAL A 83 -18.86 8.85 31.51
N LEU A 84 -17.94 9.80 31.30
CA LEU A 84 -16.69 9.87 32.08
C LEU A 84 -16.95 10.14 33.55
N GLU A 85 -17.93 10.99 33.89
CA GLU A 85 -18.31 11.24 35.29
C GLU A 85 -18.82 9.95 35.97
N LYS A 86 -19.73 9.23 35.30
CA LYS A 86 -20.25 7.95 35.79
C LYS A 86 -19.14 6.90 35.94
N PHE A 87 -18.26 6.78 34.96
CA PHE A 87 -17.13 5.86 35.03
C PHE A 87 -16.18 6.22 36.18
N ASN A 88 -15.91 7.51 36.39
CA ASN A 88 -15.05 7.96 37.49
C ASN A 88 -15.66 7.67 38.87
N GLN A 89 -16.98 7.74 39.02
CA GLN A 89 -17.66 7.33 40.28
C GLN A 89 -17.43 5.84 40.60
N SER A 90 -17.48 4.97 39.59
CA SER A 90 -17.25 3.52 39.76
C SER A 90 -15.77 3.21 39.95
N LEU A 91 -14.89 3.97 39.28
CA LEU A 91 -13.45 3.94 39.48
C LEU A 91 -13.04 4.35 40.89
N GLU A 92 -13.69 5.34 41.51
CA GLU A 92 -13.40 5.74 42.89
C GLU A 92 -13.68 4.62 43.90
N LYS A 93 -14.72 3.81 43.68
CA LYS A 93 -15.06 2.63 44.50
C LYS A 93 -14.08 1.47 44.32
N SER A 94 -13.34 1.43 43.20
CA SER A 94 -12.50 0.29 42.85
C SER A 94 -11.10 0.37 43.48
N SER A 95 -10.53 -0.81 43.75
CA SER A 95 -9.13 -0.93 44.19
C SER A 95 -8.24 -1.37 43.03
N PHE A 96 -8.82 -2.15 42.11
CA PHE A 96 -8.17 -2.70 40.94
C PHE A 96 -8.94 -2.36 39.68
N VAL A 97 -8.19 -2.19 38.59
CA VAL A 97 -8.72 -2.07 37.23
C VAL A 97 -8.25 -3.29 36.45
N ILE A 98 -9.20 -3.96 35.80
CA ILE A 98 -9.00 -5.23 35.12
C ILE A 98 -9.47 -5.13 33.68
N GLY A 99 -8.75 -5.79 32.78
CA GLY A 99 -9.17 -5.96 31.40
C GLY A 99 -8.50 -7.17 30.75
N HIS A 100 -8.65 -7.27 29.44
CA HIS A 100 -7.92 -8.20 28.60
C HIS A 100 -7.08 -7.39 27.61
N ASN A 101 -5.78 -7.22 27.90
CA ASN A 101 -4.92 -6.19 27.29
C ASN A 101 -5.32 -4.74 27.69
N VAL A 102 -5.57 -4.54 28.99
CA VAL A 102 -6.20 -3.35 29.59
C VAL A 102 -5.45 -2.04 29.36
N ASN A 103 -4.15 -2.11 29.06
CA ASN A 103 -3.34 -0.92 28.79
C ASN A 103 -3.85 -0.13 27.58
N PHE A 104 -4.44 -0.80 26.59
CA PHE A 104 -5.04 -0.11 25.45
C PHE A 104 -6.23 0.75 25.90
N ASP A 105 -7.20 0.15 26.57
CA ASP A 105 -8.42 0.80 27.03
C ASP A 105 -8.14 1.93 28.03
N ILE A 106 -7.17 1.73 28.91
CA ILE A 106 -6.71 2.77 29.85
C ILE A 106 -6.18 3.99 29.12
N ASN A 107 -5.39 3.80 28.07
CA ASN A 107 -4.86 4.93 27.31
C ASN A 107 -5.95 5.63 26.51
N VAL A 108 -6.90 4.88 25.94
CA VAL A 108 -8.06 5.44 25.23
C VAL A 108 -8.90 6.30 26.18
N ILE A 109 -9.33 5.75 27.30
CA ILE A 109 -10.15 6.50 28.28
C ILE A 109 -9.35 7.61 28.96
N GLY A 110 -8.07 7.38 29.27
CA GLY A 110 -7.17 8.40 29.79
C GLY A 110 -7.04 9.60 28.84
N CYS A 111 -7.01 9.33 27.52
CA CYS A 111 -7.04 10.35 26.49
C CYS A 111 -8.38 11.10 26.46
N GLU A 112 -9.52 10.40 26.61
CA GLU A 112 -10.82 11.07 26.69
C GLU A 112 -10.96 11.96 27.94
N PHE A 113 -10.47 11.52 29.10
CA PHE A 113 -10.36 12.39 30.29
C PHE A 113 -9.50 13.62 30.02
N TYR A 114 -8.37 13.45 29.34
CA TYR A 114 -7.49 14.56 28.97
C TYR A 114 -8.17 15.55 28.01
N ARG A 115 -8.90 15.05 26.99
CA ARG A 115 -9.69 15.88 26.05
C ARG A 115 -10.74 16.73 26.77
N GLN A 116 -11.41 16.16 27.78
CA GLN A 116 -12.41 16.87 28.59
C GLN A 116 -11.81 17.66 29.76
N GLN A 117 -10.50 17.64 29.94
CA GLN A 117 -9.80 18.27 31.07
C GLN A 117 -10.35 17.84 32.44
N GLN A 118 -10.86 16.60 32.51
CA GLN A 118 -11.44 16.01 33.70
C GLN A 118 -10.35 15.28 34.50
N LYS A 119 -10.35 15.46 35.82
CA LYS A 119 -9.47 14.69 36.72
C LYS A 119 -10.02 13.28 36.87
N ASN A 120 -9.12 12.31 36.95
CA ASN A 120 -9.46 10.92 37.21
C ASN A 120 -8.42 10.26 38.11
N SER A 121 -8.74 9.07 38.61
CA SER A 121 -7.84 8.29 39.47
C SER A 121 -7.23 7.06 38.78
N LEU A 122 -7.35 6.91 37.44
CA LEU A 122 -6.93 5.69 36.71
C LEU A 122 -5.46 5.35 36.97
N SER A 123 -4.57 6.33 36.88
CA SER A 123 -3.12 6.13 37.05
C SER A 123 -2.72 5.70 38.46
N SER A 124 -3.62 5.83 39.44
CA SER A 124 -3.38 5.43 40.84
C SER A 124 -3.89 4.03 41.17
N LYS A 125 -4.69 3.42 40.28
CA LYS A 125 -5.25 2.08 40.50
C LYS A 125 -4.24 1.00 40.17
N LYS A 126 -4.32 -0.13 40.88
CA LYS A 126 -3.55 -1.33 40.55
C LYS A 126 -4.16 -2.01 39.33
N LEU A 127 -3.33 -2.33 38.34
CA LEU A 127 -3.77 -2.96 37.10
C LEU A 127 -3.59 -4.47 37.18
N LEU A 128 -4.61 -5.23 36.81
CA LEU A 128 -4.55 -6.68 36.60
C LEU A 128 -5.02 -6.99 35.19
N ASP A 129 -4.43 -7.99 34.55
CA ASP A 129 -4.77 -8.35 33.18
C ASP A 129 -5.00 -9.86 33.07
N THR A 130 -5.91 -10.26 32.20
CA THR A 130 -6.16 -11.67 31.88
C THR A 130 -5.36 -12.14 30.66
N CYS A 131 -4.79 -11.22 29.88
CA CYS A 131 -3.89 -11.47 28.76
C CYS A 131 -2.42 -11.39 29.24
N THR A 132 -1.90 -12.48 29.81
CA THR A 132 -0.57 -12.53 30.44
C THR A 132 0.25 -13.74 29.95
N GLU A 133 1.55 -13.74 30.27
CA GLU A 133 2.39 -14.92 30.01
C GLU A 133 1.92 -16.14 30.80
N ASP A 134 1.31 -15.95 31.98
CA ASP A 134 0.72 -17.04 32.77
C ASP A 134 -0.48 -17.66 32.07
N THR A 135 -1.34 -16.85 31.44
CA THR A 135 -2.45 -17.37 30.64
C THR A 135 -1.98 -17.95 29.30
N ALA A 136 -0.87 -17.47 28.73
CA ALA A 136 -0.23 -18.11 27.59
C ALA A 136 0.34 -19.50 27.92
N LEU A 137 0.97 -19.66 29.09
CA LEU A 137 1.42 -20.95 29.60
C LEU A 137 0.25 -21.88 29.94
N LEU A 138 -0.90 -21.32 30.34
CA LEU A 138 -2.10 -22.08 30.60
C LEU A 138 -2.73 -22.62 29.31
N CYS A 139 -2.86 -21.79 28.28
CA CYS A 139 -3.53 -22.17 27.02
C CYS A 139 -2.61 -22.90 26.02
N GLU A 140 -1.28 -22.76 26.17
CA GLU A 140 -0.25 -23.40 25.32
C GLU A 140 -0.45 -23.18 23.80
N LEU A 141 -0.96 -22.01 23.42
CA LEU A 141 -1.26 -21.71 22.02
C LEU A 141 0.03 -21.55 21.20
N PRO A 142 0.17 -22.22 20.03
CA PRO A 142 1.39 -22.16 19.23
C PRO A 142 1.59 -20.77 18.61
N GLY A 143 2.85 -20.40 18.29
CA GLY A 143 3.23 -19.23 17.48
C GLY A 143 3.43 -17.89 18.23
N GLY A 144 3.74 -17.93 19.52
CA GLY A 144 4.18 -16.73 20.24
C GLY A 144 5.53 -16.21 19.72
N ARG A 145 5.82 -14.94 20.02
CA ARG A 145 7.07 -14.29 19.59
C ARG A 145 8.26 -14.89 20.34
N GLY A 146 9.36 -15.08 19.62
CA GLY A 146 10.61 -15.58 20.22
C GLY A 146 10.54 -17.04 20.70
N GLY A 147 9.66 -17.86 20.12
CA GLY A 147 9.49 -19.27 20.49
C GLY A 147 8.62 -19.51 21.74
N LYS A 148 8.02 -18.46 22.32
CA LYS A 148 7.07 -18.57 23.42
C LYS A 148 5.68 -19.02 22.94
N TYR A 149 4.80 -19.35 23.88
CA TYR A 149 3.37 -19.49 23.60
C TYR A 149 2.74 -18.15 23.23
N LYS A 150 1.66 -18.21 22.44
CA LYS A 150 0.86 -17.06 22.07
C LYS A 150 0.06 -16.59 23.30
N LEU A 151 0.06 -15.27 23.55
CA LEU A 151 -0.91 -14.64 24.43
C LEU A 151 -2.33 -14.90 23.89
N PRO A 152 -3.23 -15.53 24.67
CA PRO A 152 -4.56 -15.88 24.19
C PRO A 152 -5.37 -14.61 23.94
N THR A 153 -6.18 -14.61 22.89
CA THR A 153 -7.30 -13.67 22.75
C THR A 153 -8.36 -13.95 23.81
N LEU A 154 -9.26 -13.00 24.06
CA LEU A 154 -10.32 -13.17 25.06
C LEU A 154 -11.20 -14.39 24.74
N ILE A 155 -11.53 -14.60 23.45
CA ILE A 155 -12.27 -15.77 22.98
C ILE A 155 -11.51 -17.06 23.29
N GLU A 156 -10.21 -17.13 22.95
CA GLU A 156 -9.40 -18.33 23.17
C GLU A 156 -9.26 -18.65 24.68
N LEU A 157 -9.08 -17.62 25.51
CA LEU A 157 -9.00 -17.79 26.97
C LEU A 157 -10.34 -18.26 27.54
N HIS A 158 -11.45 -17.65 27.11
CA HIS A 158 -12.79 -18.02 27.56
C HIS A 158 -13.14 -19.45 27.13
N GLU A 159 -12.86 -19.83 25.88
CA GLU A 159 -13.06 -21.18 25.38
C GLU A 159 -12.24 -22.20 26.16
N PHE A 160 -10.98 -21.89 26.46
CA PHE A 160 -10.13 -22.75 27.28
C PHE A 160 -10.68 -22.98 28.70
N LEU A 161 -11.17 -21.93 29.36
CA LEU A 161 -11.65 -22.02 30.75
C LEU A 161 -13.04 -22.68 30.85
N PHE A 162 -13.91 -22.47 29.86
CA PHE A 162 -15.34 -22.80 29.94
C PHE A 162 -15.84 -23.80 28.91
N ASP A 163 -14.98 -24.30 28.03
CA ASP A 163 -15.35 -25.25 26.95
C ASP A 163 -16.45 -24.67 26.03
N ALA A 164 -16.51 -23.34 25.94
CA ALA A 164 -17.53 -22.61 25.21
C ALA A 164 -16.98 -21.25 24.74
N SER A 165 -17.22 -20.90 23.48
CA SER A 165 -17.01 -19.53 23.00
C SER A 165 -18.18 -18.61 23.43
N PHE A 166 -17.98 -17.29 23.37
CA PHE A 166 -19.04 -16.31 23.60
C PHE A 166 -19.43 -15.60 22.29
N LYS A 167 -20.69 -15.19 22.19
CA LYS A 167 -21.23 -14.50 21.01
C LYS A 167 -21.00 -12.99 21.14
N GLU A 168 -21.04 -12.27 20.01
CA GLU A 168 -20.91 -10.80 19.97
C GLU A 168 -19.55 -10.26 20.47
N ALA A 169 -18.45 -10.98 20.27
CA ALA A 169 -17.12 -10.41 20.49
C ALA A 169 -16.93 -9.12 19.68
N HIS A 170 -16.19 -8.15 20.23
CA HIS A 170 -16.17 -6.76 19.80
C HIS A 170 -17.49 -6.04 20.08
N ASN A 171 -18.00 -6.26 21.29
CA ASN A 171 -19.04 -5.48 21.90
C ASN A 171 -18.62 -5.33 23.35
N ALA A 172 -18.27 -4.11 23.77
CA ALA A 172 -17.71 -3.85 25.09
C ALA A 172 -18.50 -4.53 26.22
N THR A 173 -19.84 -4.63 26.14
CA THR A 173 -20.63 -5.32 27.17
C THR A 173 -20.37 -6.83 27.23
N ALA A 174 -20.28 -7.49 26.07
CA ALA A 174 -19.98 -8.92 25.99
C ALA A 174 -18.53 -9.21 26.38
N ASP A 175 -17.61 -8.35 25.95
CA ASP A 175 -16.18 -8.47 26.26
C ASP A 175 -15.90 -8.21 27.75
N VAL A 176 -16.58 -7.26 28.39
CA VAL A 176 -16.52 -7.07 29.85
C VAL A 176 -17.04 -8.28 30.61
N GLU A 177 -18.20 -8.84 30.23
CA GLU A 177 -18.74 -10.02 30.91
C GLU A 177 -17.81 -11.23 30.75
N ALA A 178 -17.29 -11.46 29.55
CA ALA A 178 -16.33 -12.53 29.31
C ALA A 178 -15.02 -12.31 30.09
N THR A 179 -14.51 -11.08 30.15
CA THR A 179 -13.29 -10.72 30.89
C THR A 179 -13.48 -10.89 32.39
N ALA A 180 -14.58 -10.41 32.95
CA ALA A 180 -14.91 -10.56 34.36
C ALA A 180 -15.00 -12.05 34.73
N ARG A 181 -15.69 -12.83 33.90
CA ARG A 181 -15.82 -14.28 34.09
C ARG A 181 -14.46 -15.00 34.05
N CYS A 182 -13.61 -14.69 33.08
CA CYS A 182 -12.26 -15.23 32.97
C CYS A 182 -11.40 -14.85 34.18
N PHE A 183 -11.41 -13.57 34.58
CA PHE A 183 -10.65 -13.08 35.73
C PHE A 183 -11.03 -13.78 37.03
N LEU A 184 -12.34 -13.85 37.33
CA LEU A 184 -12.84 -14.49 38.55
C LEU A 184 -12.55 -16.01 38.57
N GLU A 185 -12.56 -16.65 37.40
CA GLU A 185 -12.18 -18.06 37.27
C GLU A 185 -10.67 -18.26 37.48
N LEU A 186 -9.83 -17.36 36.95
CA LEU A 186 -8.38 -17.37 37.18
C LEU A 186 -8.02 -17.20 38.66
N ILE A 187 -8.77 -16.40 39.43
CA ILE A 187 -8.66 -16.36 40.89
C ILE A 187 -9.01 -17.73 41.49
N ARG A 188 -10.15 -18.32 41.08
CA ARG A 188 -10.62 -19.62 41.56
C ARG A 188 -9.59 -20.74 41.35
N ILE A 189 -8.91 -20.74 40.21
CA ILE A 189 -7.86 -21.72 39.89
C ILE A 189 -6.45 -21.29 40.31
N LYS A 190 -6.34 -20.26 41.17
CA LYS A 190 -5.09 -19.77 41.77
C LYS A 190 -4.02 -19.37 40.76
N ARG A 191 -4.44 -18.69 39.68
CA ARG A 191 -3.54 -18.08 38.68
C ARG A 191 -3.19 -16.63 39.01
N PHE A 192 -3.81 -16.06 40.03
CA PHE A 192 -3.34 -14.85 40.71
C PHE A 192 -2.85 -15.23 42.12
N ASN A 193 -1.85 -14.51 42.63
CA ASN A 193 -1.32 -14.69 43.99
C ASN A 193 -1.76 -13.58 44.96
N GLU A 194 -1.45 -13.76 46.24
CA GLU A 194 -1.82 -12.84 47.33
C GLU A 194 -1.29 -11.43 47.12
N ASP A 195 -0.04 -11.29 46.64
CA ASP A 195 0.61 -10.01 46.39
C ASP A 195 -0.09 -9.23 45.25
N GLN A 196 -0.47 -9.93 44.19
CA GLN A 196 -1.19 -9.35 43.05
C GLN A 196 -2.57 -8.86 43.45
N LEU A 197 -3.31 -9.64 44.24
CA LEU A 197 -4.66 -9.30 44.70
C LEU A 197 -4.66 -8.38 45.93
N GLY A 198 -3.53 -8.21 46.61
CA GLY A 198 -3.43 -7.41 47.83
C GLY A 198 -4.24 -7.98 48.99
N VAL A 199 -4.29 -9.31 49.11
CA VAL A 199 -5.12 -10.06 50.07
C VAL A 199 -4.27 -10.92 51.01
N THR A 200 -4.87 -11.44 52.08
CA THR A 200 -4.24 -12.34 53.05
C THR A 200 -4.39 -13.81 52.67
N ASN A 201 -3.60 -14.71 53.28
CA ASN A 201 -3.55 -16.14 52.93
C ASN A 201 -4.91 -16.87 53.05
N ASP A 202 -5.79 -16.42 53.93
CA ASP A 202 -7.14 -16.95 54.14
C ASP A 202 -8.15 -16.53 53.06
N TYR A 203 -7.78 -15.60 52.17
CA TYR A 203 -8.63 -15.13 51.08
C TYR A 203 -9.03 -16.26 50.13
N PHE A 204 -8.10 -17.10 49.69
CA PHE A 204 -8.41 -18.15 48.72
C PHE A 204 -9.35 -19.21 49.30
N GLU A 205 -9.25 -19.50 50.59
CA GLU A 205 -10.19 -20.43 51.27
C GLU A 205 -11.60 -19.82 51.29
N THR A 206 -11.70 -18.54 51.64
CA THR A 206 -12.95 -17.80 51.63
C THR A 206 -13.55 -17.69 50.23
N TYR A 207 -12.74 -17.33 49.23
CA TYR A 207 -13.16 -17.20 47.84
C TYR A 207 -13.65 -18.53 47.26
N LEU A 208 -12.95 -19.63 47.51
CA LEU A 208 -13.35 -20.97 47.05
C LEU A 208 -14.63 -21.47 47.72
N SER A 209 -14.84 -21.13 49.00
CA SER A 209 -16.07 -21.47 49.72
C SER A 209 -17.30 -20.80 49.12
N ASN A 210 -17.17 -19.54 48.68
CA ASN A 210 -18.22 -18.78 48.00
C ASN A 210 -18.35 -19.15 46.51
N ASN A 211 -17.27 -19.61 45.87
CA ASN A 211 -17.22 -19.99 44.45
C ASN A 211 -16.80 -21.46 44.24
N PRO A 212 -17.62 -22.44 44.68
CA PRO A 212 -17.24 -23.87 44.65
C PRO A 212 -17.30 -24.51 43.25
N ARG A 213 -17.86 -23.81 42.26
CA ARG A 213 -18.01 -24.29 40.88
C ARG A 213 -17.37 -23.29 39.92
N LYS A 214 -17.17 -23.70 38.65
CA LYS A 214 -16.74 -22.78 37.58
C LYS A 214 -17.64 -21.54 37.57
N ILE A 215 -17.03 -20.35 37.44
CA ILE A 215 -17.77 -19.09 37.43
C ILE A 215 -18.83 -19.08 36.31
N GLN A 216 -20.05 -18.71 36.67
CA GLN A 216 -21.19 -18.62 35.75
C GLN A 216 -21.24 -17.25 35.09
N GLN A 217 -21.94 -17.15 33.95
CA GLN A 217 -22.25 -15.86 33.34
C GLN A 217 -23.15 -15.03 34.26
N ALA A 218 -22.97 -13.71 34.24
CA ALA A 218 -23.81 -12.77 34.96
C ALA A 218 -25.22 -12.66 34.34
N GLY A 219 -25.37 -13.06 33.07
CA GLY A 219 -26.66 -13.11 32.38
C GLY A 219 -27.09 -11.76 31.83
N ILE A 220 -26.14 -10.91 31.46
CA ILE A 220 -26.40 -9.58 30.92
C ILE A 220 -26.89 -9.70 29.48
N LYS A 221 -27.89 -8.88 29.12
CA LYS A 221 -28.43 -8.89 27.75
C LYS A 221 -27.59 -7.98 26.86
N HIS A 222 -26.87 -8.57 25.91
CA HIS A 222 -26.13 -7.82 24.90
C HIS A 222 -27.05 -7.45 23.71
N VAL A 223 -26.97 -6.19 23.28
CA VAL A 223 -27.66 -5.71 22.09
C VAL A 223 -26.77 -6.01 20.89
N ASN A 224 -27.35 -6.61 19.83
CA ASN A 224 -26.64 -6.78 18.57
C ASN A 224 -26.58 -5.43 17.83
N LEU A 225 -25.44 -4.76 17.98
CA LEU A 225 -25.20 -3.40 17.47
C LEU A 225 -25.18 -3.38 15.93
N LYS A 226 -24.63 -4.41 15.29
CA LYS A 226 -24.62 -4.57 13.81
C LYS A 226 -26.02 -4.49 13.24
N LYS A 227 -26.93 -5.34 13.74
CA LYS A 227 -28.33 -5.39 13.31
C LYS A 227 -29.09 -4.10 13.61
N LYS A 228 -28.72 -3.39 14.69
CA LYS A 228 -29.34 -2.11 15.03
C LYS A 228 -28.90 -1.01 14.05
N SER A 229 -27.62 -0.93 13.74
CA SER A 229 -27.06 -0.03 12.72
C SER A 229 -27.64 -0.31 11.32
N GLU A 230 -27.78 -1.57 10.93
CA GLU A 230 -28.39 -1.96 9.66
C GLU A 230 -29.84 -1.47 9.53
N LYS A 231 -30.66 -1.69 10.56
CA LYS A 231 -32.05 -1.20 10.59
C LYS A 231 -32.16 0.31 10.49
N LEU A 232 -31.24 1.04 11.14
CA LEU A 232 -31.19 2.49 11.06
C LEU A 232 -30.78 2.96 9.65
N LYS A 233 -29.84 2.25 9.02
CA LYS A 233 -29.44 2.52 7.63
C LYS A 233 -30.60 2.30 6.65
N GLU A 234 -31.40 1.24 6.84
CA GLU A 234 -32.60 0.96 6.05
C GLU A 234 -33.67 2.03 6.20
N SER A 235 -33.88 2.57 7.41
CA SER A 235 -34.86 3.63 7.63
C SER A 235 -34.43 5.00 7.06
N LEU A 236 -33.12 5.22 6.89
CA LEU A 236 -32.55 6.45 6.32
C LEU A 236 -32.45 6.40 4.78
N ASN A 237 -32.37 5.21 4.17
CA ASN A 237 -32.22 5.08 2.72
C ASN A 237 -33.59 5.06 2.01
N THR A 238 -33.94 6.18 1.38
CA THR A 238 -34.93 6.21 0.29
C THR A 238 -34.20 5.95 -1.03
N HIS A 239 -34.12 4.68 -1.46
CA HIS A 239 -33.58 4.38 -2.78
C HIS A 239 -34.55 4.85 -3.87
N VAL A 240 -34.05 5.71 -4.75
CA VAL A 240 -34.66 5.98 -6.06
C VAL A 240 -34.03 5.01 -7.05
N ASP A 241 -34.75 3.94 -7.38
CA ASP A 241 -34.39 3.09 -8.50
C ASP A 241 -34.59 3.87 -9.81
N LEU A 242 -33.52 4.03 -10.58
CA LEU A 242 -33.63 4.53 -11.95
C LEU A 242 -34.32 3.47 -12.82
N LYS A 243 -35.42 3.86 -13.48
CA LYS A 243 -36.22 2.98 -14.35
C LYS A 243 -35.38 2.41 -15.49
N THR A 244 -35.66 1.17 -15.88
CA THR A 244 -34.98 0.39 -16.94
C THR A 244 -34.84 1.11 -18.28
N ASP A 245 -35.73 2.04 -18.61
CA ASP A 245 -35.72 2.78 -19.88
C ASP A 245 -34.56 3.81 -19.96
N VAL A 246 -34.18 4.41 -18.83
CA VAL A 246 -33.04 5.37 -18.75
C VAL A 246 -31.70 4.65 -18.97
N LYS A 247 -31.61 3.37 -18.59
CA LYS A 247 -30.39 2.56 -18.80
C LYS A 247 -30.06 2.36 -20.29
N LYS A 248 -31.08 2.26 -21.14
CA LYS A 248 -30.87 2.06 -22.59
C LYS A 248 -30.41 3.33 -23.29
N GLU A 249 -30.92 4.50 -22.89
CA GLU A 249 -30.50 5.78 -23.46
C GLU A 249 -29.05 6.13 -23.09
N ILE A 250 -28.63 5.92 -21.84
CA ILE A 250 -27.24 6.21 -21.41
C ILE A 250 -26.23 5.24 -22.06
N PHE A 251 -26.61 3.98 -22.26
CA PHE A 251 -25.73 3.04 -22.98
C PHE A 251 -25.45 3.50 -24.41
N SER A 252 -26.45 4.08 -25.08
CA SER A 252 -26.27 4.65 -26.43
C SER A 252 -25.36 5.87 -26.48
N GLU A 253 -25.22 6.63 -25.38
CA GLU A 253 -24.26 7.74 -25.28
C GLU A 253 -22.81 7.25 -25.08
N LEU A 254 -22.63 6.03 -24.57
CA LEU A 254 -21.33 5.42 -24.34
C LEU A 254 -20.87 4.52 -25.49
N ASP A 255 -21.74 4.15 -26.43
CA ASP A 255 -21.42 3.22 -27.53
C ASP A 255 -20.18 3.68 -28.31
N ASP A 256 -20.08 4.96 -28.63
CA ASP A 256 -18.97 5.55 -29.40
C ASP A 256 -17.73 5.93 -28.55
N ILE A 257 -17.80 5.80 -27.22
CA ILE A 257 -16.70 6.19 -26.32
C ILE A 257 -15.75 5.01 -26.10
N GLU A 258 -14.47 5.24 -26.29
CA GLU A 258 -13.45 4.21 -26.16
C GLU A 258 -12.88 4.16 -24.74
N PHE A 259 -12.83 2.96 -24.15
CA PHE A 259 -12.25 2.77 -22.83
C PHE A 259 -10.74 2.48 -22.91
N VAL A 260 -9.99 2.96 -21.91
CA VAL A 260 -8.54 2.74 -21.77
C VAL A 260 -8.24 2.41 -20.31
N HIS A 261 -7.51 1.32 -20.07
CA HIS A 261 -7.04 0.98 -18.73
C HIS A 261 -5.86 1.87 -18.30
N LEU A 262 -6.07 2.67 -17.25
CA LEU A 262 -5.07 3.58 -16.68
C LEU A 262 -4.31 3.01 -15.46
N HIS A 263 -4.75 1.88 -14.91
CA HIS A 263 -4.18 1.27 -13.70
C HIS A 263 -3.99 -0.23 -13.94
N ASN A 264 -2.76 -0.62 -14.29
CA ASN A 264 -2.37 -1.98 -14.62
C ASN A 264 -1.04 -2.35 -13.97
N HIS A 265 -0.96 -3.58 -13.50
CA HIS A 265 0.26 -4.19 -13.02
C HIS A 265 0.75 -5.24 -14.00
N THR A 266 2.06 -5.30 -14.19
CA THR A 266 2.73 -6.37 -14.93
C THR A 266 3.60 -7.20 -14.01
N GLN A 267 4.26 -8.21 -14.56
CA GLN A 267 5.30 -9.01 -13.89
C GLN A 267 6.40 -8.19 -13.17
N PHE A 268 6.53 -6.89 -13.45
CA PHE A 268 7.45 -5.98 -12.75
C PHE A 268 6.86 -5.41 -11.45
N SER A 269 5.57 -5.56 -11.19
CA SER A 269 5.00 -5.62 -9.84
C SER A 269 5.32 -7.01 -9.25
N VAL A 270 6.59 -7.17 -8.88
CA VAL A 270 7.22 -8.47 -8.57
C VAL A 270 6.42 -9.25 -7.52
N LEU A 271 6.08 -10.49 -7.86
CA LEU A 271 5.26 -11.41 -7.04
C LEU A 271 3.87 -10.88 -6.70
N GLN A 272 3.33 -9.95 -7.48
CA GLN A 272 1.99 -9.40 -7.29
C GLN A 272 1.13 -9.41 -8.56
N SER A 273 1.72 -9.61 -9.74
CA SER A 273 0.99 -9.71 -10.99
C SER A 273 1.57 -10.84 -11.84
N THR A 274 0.68 -11.54 -12.53
CA THR A 274 1.03 -12.59 -13.49
C THR A 274 1.05 -12.08 -14.93
N MET A 275 0.49 -10.89 -15.20
CA MET A 275 0.40 -10.32 -16.54
C MET A 275 1.77 -9.87 -17.05
N SER A 276 2.25 -10.40 -18.17
CA SER A 276 3.48 -9.88 -18.78
C SER A 276 3.23 -8.57 -19.55
N ILE A 277 4.31 -7.86 -19.89
CA ILE A 277 4.21 -6.69 -20.80
C ILE A 277 3.65 -7.09 -22.15
N THR A 278 4.00 -8.28 -22.64
CA THR A 278 3.50 -8.80 -23.92
C THR A 278 2.00 -9.04 -23.82
N ASP A 279 1.53 -9.70 -22.74
CA ASP A 279 0.10 -9.94 -22.50
C ASP A 279 -0.69 -8.64 -22.42
N LEU A 280 -0.14 -7.61 -21.76
CA LEU A 280 -0.80 -6.30 -21.66
C LEU A 280 -1.00 -5.66 -23.04
N VAL A 281 0.02 -5.67 -23.90
CA VAL A 281 -0.06 -5.10 -25.26
C VAL A 281 -1.00 -5.94 -26.14
N GLU A 282 -0.94 -7.27 -26.03
CA GLU A 282 -1.81 -8.20 -26.76
C GLU A 282 -3.28 -8.03 -26.36
N ALA A 283 -3.60 -8.02 -25.06
CA ALA A 283 -4.96 -7.81 -24.56
C ALA A 283 -5.53 -6.45 -25.02
N THR A 284 -4.73 -5.40 -24.95
CA THR A 284 -5.10 -4.06 -25.45
C THR A 284 -5.43 -4.10 -26.95
N SER A 285 -4.62 -4.82 -27.75
CA SER A 285 -4.86 -5.00 -29.18
C SER A 285 -6.11 -5.83 -29.46
N GLU A 286 -6.31 -6.94 -28.74
CA GLU A 286 -7.45 -7.85 -28.91
C GLU A 286 -8.78 -7.13 -28.64
N MET A 287 -8.77 -6.20 -27.69
CA MET A 287 -9.92 -5.38 -27.30
C MET A 287 -10.02 -4.04 -28.05
N ASN A 288 -9.16 -3.81 -29.05
CA ASN A 288 -9.13 -2.60 -29.89
C ASN A 288 -9.08 -1.27 -29.10
N MET A 289 -8.41 -1.26 -27.94
CA MET A 289 -8.27 -0.05 -27.12
C MET A 289 -7.19 0.88 -27.70
N PRO A 290 -7.42 2.22 -27.73
CA PRO A 290 -6.49 3.17 -28.37
C PRO A 290 -5.20 3.42 -27.56
N ALA A 291 -5.19 3.08 -26.27
CA ALA A 291 -4.07 3.31 -25.37
C ALA A 291 -4.10 2.32 -24.21
N VAL A 292 -2.98 2.22 -23.47
CA VAL A 292 -2.90 1.49 -22.20
C VAL A 292 -1.81 2.07 -21.31
N ALA A 293 -2.03 2.06 -19.99
CA ALA A 293 -1.04 2.49 -19.01
C ALA A 293 -0.29 1.34 -18.36
N LEU A 294 1.02 1.51 -18.14
CA LEU A 294 1.83 0.68 -17.25
C LEU A 294 1.98 1.40 -15.92
N THR A 295 1.48 0.83 -14.81
CA THR A 295 1.54 1.46 -13.47
C THR A 295 2.02 0.47 -12.42
N ASP A 296 3.22 -0.09 -12.61
CA ASP A 296 3.79 -1.03 -11.65
C ASP A 296 4.09 -0.39 -10.28
N ASN A 297 4.13 -1.23 -9.25
CA ASN A 297 4.32 -0.81 -7.86
C ASN A 297 5.73 -0.25 -7.61
N ALA A 298 5.80 1.06 -7.42
CA ALA A 298 6.95 1.87 -7.01
C ALA A 298 8.22 1.76 -7.85
N ASN A 299 8.14 1.12 -9.02
CA ASN A 299 9.28 0.86 -9.88
C ASN A 299 8.98 1.16 -11.34
N MET A 300 10.04 1.49 -12.09
CA MET A 300 10.00 1.78 -13.52
C MET A 300 10.72 0.69 -14.33
N MET A 301 10.89 -0.52 -13.78
CA MET A 301 11.72 -1.58 -14.39
C MET A 301 11.18 -2.00 -15.76
N GLY A 302 9.86 -2.08 -15.90
CA GLY A 302 9.19 -2.45 -17.14
C GLY A 302 9.10 -1.35 -18.19
N ALA A 303 9.34 -0.09 -17.84
CA ALA A 303 8.99 1.06 -18.68
C ALA A 303 9.63 1.03 -20.08
N PHE A 304 10.95 0.77 -20.16
CA PHE A 304 11.66 0.70 -21.45
C PHE A 304 11.11 -0.43 -22.32
N ARG A 305 10.89 -1.62 -21.72
CA ARG A 305 10.39 -2.79 -22.43
C ARG A 305 8.96 -2.56 -22.92
N PHE A 306 8.11 -1.95 -22.10
CA PHE A 306 6.73 -1.62 -22.43
C PHE A 306 6.66 -0.68 -23.63
N VAL A 307 7.34 0.47 -23.56
CA VAL A 307 7.37 1.44 -24.67
C VAL A 307 7.94 0.78 -25.94
N SER A 308 8.99 -0.02 -25.82
CA SER A 308 9.61 -0.70 -26.97
C SER A 308 8.68 -1.74 -27.61
N GLU A 309 7.94 -2.50 -26.80
CA GLU A 309 7.01 -3.52 -27.27
C GLU A 309 5.79 -2.88 -27.94
N THR A 310 5.20 -1.85 -27.35
CA THR A 310 4.10 -1.09 -27.97
C THR A 310 4.53 -0.47 -29.30
N GLN A 311 5.73 0.11 -29.37
CA GLN A 311 6.26 0.63 -30.63
C GLN A 311 6.50 -0.47 -31.68
N ARG A 312 6.95 -1.66 -31.27
CA ARG A 312 7.11 -2.81 -32.15
C ARG A 312 5.77 -3.28 -32.70
N TYR A 313 4.76 -3.39 -31.85
CA TYR A 313 3.38 -3.67 -32.24
C TYR A 313 2.86 -2.62 -33.23
N ASN A 314 2.98 -1.33 -32.92
CA ASN A 314 2.52 -0.25 -33.81
C ASN A 314 3.21 -0.26 -35.18
N ARG A 315 4.49 -0.66 -35.26
CA ARG A 315 5.20 -0.83 -36.55
C ARG A 315 4.75 -2.06 -37.35
N SER A 316 4.11 -3.03 -36.70
CA SER A 316 3.60 -4.24 -37.35
C SER A 316 2.22 -4.04 -38.00
N ILE A 317 1.55 -2.93 -37.69
CA ILE A 317 0.26 -2.57 -38.28
C ILE A 317 0.51 -1.84 -39.60
N ASP A 318 -0.16 -2.29 -40.67
CA ASP A 318 -0.21 -1.58 -41.95
C ASP A 318 -1.11 -0.35 -41.80
N ASP A 319 -0.65 0.82 -42.22
CA ASP A 319 -1.42 2.07 -42.16
C ASP A 319 -2.74 1.97 -42.96
N ASN A 320 -2.84 1.07 -43.94
CA ASN A 320 -4.07 0.79 -44.67
C ASN A 320 -5.12 -0.02 -43.89
N GLN A 321 -4.76 -0.57 -42.72
CA GLN A 321 -5.65 -1.31 -41.83
C GLN A 321 -6.14 -0.46 -40.63
N VAL A 322 -5.78 0.83 -40.59
CA VAL A 322 -6.16 1.77 -39.53
C VAL A 322 -7.35 2.62 -40.00
N GLY A 323 -8.54 2.46 -39.40
CA GLY A 323 -9.73 3.26 -39.74
C GLY A 323 -11.06 2.54 -39.53
N GLU A 324 -12.17 3.16 -39.93
CA GLU A 324 -13.52 2.58 -39.85
C GLU A 324 -13.61 1.30 -40.70
N GLY A 325 -13.65 0.15 -40.00
CA GLY A 325 -13.64 -1.19 -40.57
C GLY A 325 -12.32 -1.98 -40.41
N GLY A 326 -11.28 -1.38 -39.80
CA GLY A 326 -9.98 -2.01 -39.55
C GLY A 326 -9.99 -2.99 -38.37
N ILE A 327 -9.29 -4.13 -38.51
CA ILE A 327 -9.22 -5.20 -37.49
C ILE A 327 -8.25 -4.85 -36.33
N LYS A 328 -7.32 -3.91 -36.53
CA LYS A 328 -6.29 -3.53 -35.53
C LYS A 328 -5.99 -2.04 -35.54
N ARG A 329 -5.68 -1.48 -34.36
CA ARG A 329 -5.38 -0.06 -34.16
C ARG A 329 -4.04 0.12 -33.44
N ARG A 330 -3.34 1.23 -33.74
CA ARG A 330 -2.16 1.67 -32.99
C ARG A 330 -2.51 1.96 -31.52
N ILE A 331 -1.63 1.54 -30.61
CA ILE A 331 -1.78 1.72 -29.16
C ILE A 331 -0.85 2.84 -28.70
N LYS A 332 -1.39 3.86 -28.02
CA LYS A 332 -0.58 4.86 -27.32
C LYS A 332 -0.08 4.29 -25.98
N PRO A 333 1.24 4.18 -25.75
CA PRO A 333 1.77 3.74 -24.46
C PRO A 333 1.73 4.88 -23.44
N ILE A 334 1.16 4.62 -22.26
CA ILE A 334 1.16 5.55 -21.12
C ILE A 334 2.07 4.97 -20.03
N VAL A 335 3.14 5.68 -19.69
CA VAL A 335 4.04 5.21 -18.62
C VAL A 335 3.66 5.87 -17.31
N GLY A 336 3.46 5.07 -16.27
CA GLY A 336 3.15 5.52 -14.93
C GLY A 336 3.76 4.63 -13.85
N CYS A 337 3.33 4.84 -12.60
CA CYS A 337 3.79 4.10 -11.43
C CYS A 337 2.80 4.29 -10.27
N VAL A 338 2.58 3.24 -9.48
CA VAL A 338 1.87 3.35 -8.20
C VAL A 338 2.89 3.58 -7.09
N PHE A 339 2.88 4.76 -6.46
CA PHE A 339 3.78 5.08 -5.36
C PHE A 339 3.13 4.87 -4.00
N TYR A 340 3.95 4.48 -3.02
CA TYR A 340 3.61 4.43 -1.60
C TYR A 340 3.91 5.80 -0.96
N VAL A 341 2.90 6.64 -0.80
CA VAL A 341 3.03 8.00 -0.26
C VAL A 341 2.78 7.99 1.25
N CYS A 342 3.84 8.08 2.03
CA CYS A 342 3.82 8.09 3.49
C CYS A 342 3.96 9.52 4.05
N GLU A 343 3.87 9.67 5.38
CA GLU A 343 4.03 10.96 6.05
C GLU A 343 5.48 11.46 5.98
N ASP A 344 6.43 10.60 6.34
CA ASP A 344 7.87 10.87 6.24
C ASP A 344 8.61 9.60 5.79
N HIS A 345 9.18 9.65 4.59
CA HIS A 345 9.88 8.51 3.98
C HIS A 345 11.18 8.13 4.70
N LEU A 346 11.77 9.05 5.48
CA LEU A 346 12.99 8.81 6.25
C LEU A 346 12.71 8.23 7.64
N ASN A 347 11.48 8.39 8.15
CA ASN A 347 11.11 7.87 9.45
C ASN A 347 10.90 6.34 9.41
N LYS A 348 11.59 5.64 10.32
CA LYS A 348 11.52 4.18 10.50
C LYS A 348 11.25 3.79 11.97
N ASN A 349 10.84 4.74 12.81
CA ASN A 349 10.55 4.50 14.22
C ASN A 349 9.23 3.74 14.42
N TYR A 350 8.31 3.85 13.46
CA TYR A 350 7.06 3.10 13.40
C TYR A 350 6.75 2.70 11.95
N ARG A 351 5.82 1.77 11.80
CA ARG A 351 5.40 1.27 10.49
C ARG A 351 4.36 2.20 9.87
N ASP A 352 4.82 2.96 8.88
CA ASP A 352 3.98 3.67 7.92
C ASP A 352 4.35 3.18 6.52
N ASN A 353 3.49 2.39 5.90
CA ASN A 353 3.73 1.87 4.55
C ASN A 353 3.27 2.85 3.46
N GLY A 354 2.65 3.97 3.82
CA GLY A 354 2.08 4.93 2.88
C GLY A 354 0.84 4.45 2.14
N TYR A 355 0.26 5.39 1.39
CA TYR A 355 -0.93 5.18 0.56
C TYR A 355 -0.56 4.91 -0.89
N HIS A 356 -1.35 4.10 -1.59
CA HIS A 356 -1.14 3.78 -3.00
C HIS A 356 -1.72 4.88 -3.89
N VAL A 357 -0.88 5.65 -4.56
CA VAL A 357 -1.31 6.74 -5.43
C VAL A 357 -0.76 6.52 -6.83
N VAL A 358 -1.59 6.67 -7.86
CA VAL A 358 -1.22 6.40 -9.26
C VAL A 358 -0.68 7.68 -9.89
N PHE A 359 0.51 7.60 -10.50
CA PHE A 359 1.15 8.70 -11.20
C PHE A 359 1.35 8.31 -12.66
N LEU A 360 0.95 9.19 -13.59
CA LEU A 360 1.10 9.00 -15.03
C LEU A 360 1.98 10.13 -15.61
N ALA A 361 2.97 9.78 -16.42
CA ALA A 361 3.85 10.75 -17.05
C ALA A 361 3.19 11.34 -18.31
N LYS A 362 2.99 12.67 -18.34
CA LYS A 362 2.45 13.38 -19.51
C LYS A 362 3.41 13.37 -20.69
N ASN A 363 4.71 13.37 -20.43
CA ASN A 363 5.76 13.42 -21.43
C ASN A 363 7.07 12.83 -20.87
N LYS A 364 8.16 12.97 -21.64
CA LYS A 364 9.48 12.46 -21.26
C LYS A 364 10.03 13.10 -19.97
N ASN A 365 9.71 14.37 -19.69
CA ASN A 365 10.11 15.02 -18.44
C ASN A 365 9.37 14.41 -17.24
N GLY A 366 8.05 14.21 -17.37
CA GLY A 366 7.25 13.48 -16.40
C GLY A 366 7.81 12.10 -16.10
N TYR A 367 8.22 11.35 -17.13
CA TYR A 367 8.88 10.06 -16.96
C TYR A 367 10.17 10.16 -16.12
N ASN A 368 11.00 11.17 -16.36
CA ASN A 368 12.22 11.38 -15.59
C ASN A 368 11.91 11.70 -14.12
N ASN A 369 10.84 12.48 -13.85
CA ASN A 369 10.36 12.75 -12.51
C ASN A 369 9.92 11.46 -11.79
N LEU A 370 9.11 10.61 -12.44
CA LEU A 370 8.72 9.29 -11.90
C LEU A 370 9.94 8.41 -11.63
N ALA A 371 10.92 8.37 -12.56
CA ALA A 371 12.14 7.61 -12.39
C ALA A 371 12.97 8.09 -11.18
N LYS A 372 13.01 9.41 -10.91
CA LYS A 372 13.64 9.96 -9.70
C LYS A 372 12.87 9.63 -8.43
N LEU A 373 11.55 9.72 -8.43
CA LEU A 373 10.72 9.31 -7.30
C LEU A 373 10.96 7.84 -6.94
N SER A 374 10.91 6.94 -7.91
CA SER A 374 11.22 5.51 -7.73
C SER A 374 12.64 5.27 -7.20
N SER A 375 13.64 5.96 -7.77
CA SER A 375 15.02 5.86 -7.29
C SER A 375 15.16 6.28 -5.82
N VAL A 376 14.53 7.38 -5.42
CA VAL A 376 14.56 7.86 -4.03
C VAL A 376 13.79 6.92 -3.10
N ALA A 377 12.66 6.38 -3.56
CA ALA A 377 11.85 5.44 -2.80
C ALA A 377 12.65 4.19 -2.40
N TYR A 378 13.47 3.65 -3.30
CA TYR A 378 14.35 2.50 -3.01
C TYR A 378 15.63 2.87 -2.26
N THR A 379 16.28 3.99 -2.61
CA THR A 379 17.61 4.31 -2.05
C THR A 379 17.55 4.99 -0.68
N LYS A 380 16.47 5.72 -0.38
CA LYS A 380 16.31 6.48 0.87
C LYS A 380 15.04 6.11 1.63
N GLY A 381 13.93 5.95 0.92
CA GLY A 381 12.60 5.75 1.51
C GLY A 381 12.27 4.31 1.90
N PHE A 382 13.12 3.33 1.55
CA PHE A 382 12.80 1.92 1.74
C PHE A 382 12.76 1.56 3.22
N TYR A 383 11.63 1.00 3.63
CA TYR A 383 11.46 0.37 4.95
C TYR A 383 10.95 -1.06 4.79
N TYR A 384 9.64 -1.29 4.82
CA TYR A 384 9.03 -2.55 4.35
C TYR A 384 8.66 -2.49 2.87
N VAL A 385 8.38 -1.29 2.38
CA VAL A 385 8.08 -0.97 0.99
C VAL A 385 8.90 0.27 0.58
N PRO A 386 9.15 0.48 -0.72
CA PRO A 386 9.78 1.70 -1.22
C PRO A 386 8.81 2.90 -1.13
N ARG A 387 9.05 3.82 -0.20
CA ARG A 387 8.13 4.93 0.11
C ARG A 387 8.65 6.29 -0.39
N ILE A 388 7.74 7.17 -0.74
CA ILE A 388 7.98 8.61 -0.92
C ILE A 388 7.10 9.39 0.06
N ASP A 389 7.35 10.69 0.22
CA ASP A 389 6.50 11.58 1.01
C ASP A 389 5.97 12.74 0.16
N LYS A 390 5.09 13.54 0.76
CA LYS A 390 4.48 14.72 0.10
C LYS A 390 5.51 15.77 -0.32
N THR A 391 6.63 15.90 0.39
CA THR A 391 7.72 16.82 0.04
C THR A 391 8.38 16.41 -1.29
N LEU A 392 8.64 15.11 -1.47
CA LEU A 392 9.16 14.57 -2.72
C LEU A 392 8.14 14.70 -3.86
N VAL A 393 6.86 14.46 -3.58
CA VAL A 393 5.77 14.68 -4.56
C VAL A 393 5.78 16.13 -5.04
N GLU A 394 5.78 17.12 -4.14
CA GLU A 394 5.82 18.53 -4.51
C GLU A 394 7.06 18.91 -5.33
N LYS A 395 8.22 18.29 -5.02
CA LYS A 395 9.48 18.53 -5.71
C LYS A 395 9.48 18.01 -7.15
N TYR A 396 8.83 16.89 -7.42
CA TYR A 396 8.86 16.21 -8.72
C TYR A 396 7.48 16.16 -9.39
N LYS A 397 6.59 17.11 -9.09
CA LYS A 397 5.18 17.11 -9.56
C LYS A 397 4.98 17.49 -11.03
N ASP A 398 5.96 18.12 -11.67
CA ASP A 398 5.78 18.69 -13.00
C ASP A 398 5.60 17.58 -14.05
N ASP A 399 4.77 17.84 -15.06
CA ASP A 399 4.47 16.91 -16.17
C ASP A 399 3.88 15.55 -15.75
N ILE A 400 3.13 15.53 -14.64
CA ILE A 400 2.51 14.32 -14.09
C ILE A 400 1.00 14.52 -13.91
N ILE A 401 0.24 13.46 -14.21
CA ILE A 401 -1.17 13.29 -13.83
C ILE A 401 -1.25 12.34 -12.63
N VAL A 402 -2.14 12.61 -11.69
CA VAL A 402 -2.36 11.78 -10.49
C VAL A 402 -3.78 11.26 -10.43
N LEU A 403 -3.93 9.96 -10.14
CA LEU A 403 -5.20 9.35 -9.74
C LEU A 403 -5.17 9.06 -8.24
N THR A 404 -6.29 9.26 -7.54
CA THR A 404 -6.35 9.15 -6.07
C THR A 404 -6.03 7.76 -5.52
N GLY A 405 -6.02 6.71 -6.33
CA GLY A 405 -5.72 5.35 -5.93
C GLY A 405 -6.96 4.49 -5.68
N ASN A 406 -6.71 3.19 -5.46
CA ASN A 406 -7.70 2.22 -5.03
C ASN A 406 -8.10 2.41 -3.54
N LEU A 407 -8.67 1.40 -2.89
CA LEU A 407 -9.00 1.45 -1.45
C LEU A 407 -7.79 1.71 -0.53
N MET A 408 -6.56 1.50 -1.02
CA MET A 408 -5.31 1.82 -0.33
C MET A 408 -4.79 3.23 -0.67
N GLY A 409 -5.45 3.97 -1.57
CA GLY A 409 -5.17 5.38 -1.84
C GLY A 409 -5.55 6.29 -0.68
N GLU A 410 -4.92 7.47 -0.59
CA GLU A 410 -5.02 8.30 0.63
C GLU A 410 -6.47 8.72 0.93
N VAL A 411 -7.21 9.15 -0.09
CA VAL A 411 -8.59 9.63 0.07
C VAL A 411 -9.51 8.47 0.47
N SER A 412 -9.50 7.38 -0.29
CA SER A 412 -10.30 6.18 -0.06
C SER A 412 -10.00 5.53 1.29
N ASN A 413 -8.72 5.39 1.64
CA ASN A 413 -8.31 4.79 2.90
C ASN A 413 -8.74 5.64 4.09
N LYS A 414 -8.64 6.98 4.00
CA LYS A 414 -9.12 7.88 5.05
C LYS A 414 -10.64 7.84 5.22
N ILE A 415 -11.41 7.69 4.15
CA ILE A 415 -12.87 7.46 4.24
C ILE A 415 -13.15 6.21 5.08
N LEU A 416 -12.45 5.11 4.80
CA LEU A 416 -12.68 3.82 5.45
C LEU A 416 -12.19 3.75 6.91
N ASN A 417 -11.06 4.40 7.22
CA ASN A 417 -10.32 4.17 8.46
C ASN A 417 -10.25 5.37 9.40
N ILE A 418 -10.63 6.58 8.96
CA ILE A 418 -10.48 7.80 9.77
C ILE A 418 -11.75 8.66 9.78
N GLY A 419 -12.36 8.93 8.63
CA GLY A 419 -13.56 9.74 8.48
C GLY A 419 -13.50 10.72 7.30
N GLN A 420 -14.67 11.18 6.85
CA GLN A 420 -14.82 11.94 5.60
C GLN A 420 -14.07 13.27 5.61
N LYS A 421 -14.09 14.00 6.73
CA LYS A 421 -13.37 15.28 6.86
C LYS A 421 -11.88 15.14 6.54
N ASN A 422 -11.22 14.12 7.09
CA ASN A 422 -9.79 13.87 6.86
C ASN A 422 -9.50 13.47 5.41
N ALA A 423 -10.43 12.76 4.77
CA ALA A 423 -10.34 12.40 3.37
C ALA A 423 -10.52 13.62 2.45
N GLU A 424 -11.47 14.50 2.76
CA GLU A 424 -11.69 15.75 2.03
C GLU A 424 -10.45 16.66 2.10
N GLU A 425 -9.85 16.81 3.28
CA GLU A 425 -8.59 17.56 3.47
C GLU A 425 -7.45 16.98 2.62
N ALA A 426 -7.34 15.64 2.55
CA ALA A 426 -6.35 14.99 1.70
C ALA A 426 -6.62 15.26 0.21
N LEU A 427 -7.86 15.12 -0.25
CA LEU A 427 -8.24 15.42 -1.64
C LEU A 427 -7.91 16.87 -2.01
N LEU A 428 -8.23 17.83 -1.14
CA LEU A 428 -7.95 19.24 -1.35
C LEU A 428 -6.44 19.53 -1.41
N TRP A 429 -5.63 18.81 -0.64
CA TRP A 429 -4.17 18.88 -0.77
C TRP A 429 -3.72 18.42 -2.16
N TRP A 430 -4.14 17.23 -2.61
CA TRP A 430 -3.80 16.73 -3.96
C TRP A 430 -4.27 17.70 -5.04
N LYS A 431 -5.49 18.24 -4.91
CA LYS A 431 -6.06 19.19 -5.87
C LYS A 431 -5.25 20.48 -5.94
N LYS A 432 -4.77 20.98 -4.80
CA LYS A 432 -3.91 22.17 -4.74
C LYS A 432 -2.59 21.94 -5.50
N ILE A 433 -2.02 20.73 -5.42
CA ILE A 433 -0.73 20.41 -6.05
C ILE A 433 -0.87 20.17 -7.56
N PHE A 434 -1.83 19.34 -7.97
CA PHE A 434 -1.96 18.86 -9.37
C PHE A 434 -3.06 19.57 -10.18
N LYS A 435 -3.97 20.31 -9.54
CA LYS A 435 -5.03 21.08 -10.21
C LYS A 435 -5.85 20.20 -11.16
N ASP A 436 -5.89 20.55 -12.45
CA ASP A 436 -6.63 19.84 -13.49
C ASP A 436 -5.99 18.49 -13.87
N ASP A 437 -4.76 18.22 -13.40
CA ASP A 437 -4.07 16.94 -13.57
C ASP A 437 -4.32 15.98 -12.39
N LEU A 438 -5.28 16.28 -11.50
CA LEU A 438 -5.81 15.34 -10.51
C LEU A 438 -7.15 14.76 -10.96
N TYR A 439 -7.28 13.44 -10.83
CA TYR A 439 -8.52 12.72 -11.05
C TYR A 439 -8.85 11.83 -9.85
N ILE A 440 -10.13 11.78 -9.49
CA ILE A 440 -10.65 10.83 -8.50
C ILE A 440 -10.84 9.48 -9.21
N GLU A 441 -10.16 8.47 -8.70
CA GLU A 441 -10.22 7.11 -9.24
C GLU A 441 -11.39 6.35 -8.64
N ILE A 442 -12.25 5.78 -9.49
CA ILE A 442 -13.40 4.96 -9.10
C ILE A 442 -13.19 3.53 -9.62
N MET A 443 -13.39 2.55 -8.76
CA MET A 443 -13.27 1.11 -9.07
C MET A 443 -14.53 0.38 -8.62
N ARG A 444 -14.91 -0.68 -9.36
CA ARG A 444 -16.11 -1.49 -9.07
C ARG A 444 -15.81 -2.98 -9.26
N HIS A 445 -15.51 -3.65 -8.16
CA HIS A 445 -15.23 -5.08 -8.07
C HIS A 445 -16.32 -5.82 -7.27
N ASN A 446 -17.50 -5.22 -7.11
CA ASN A 446 -18.61 -5.73 -6.28
C ASN A 446 -18.21 -5.91 -4.81
N GLN A 447 -17.71 -4.83 -4.20
CA GLN A 447 -17.33 -4.82 -2.78
C GLN A 447 -18.07 -3.71 -2.04
N GLU A 448 -18.55 -4.02 -0.83
CA GLU A 448 -19.32 -3.07 -0.01
C GLU A 448 -18.50 -1.84 0.41
N ASP A 449 -17.19 -2.00 0.61
CA ASP A 449 -16.28 -0.91 0.93
C ASP A 449 -16.06 0.03 -0.27
N GLU A 450 -15.96 -0.52 -1.48
CA GLU A 450 -15.94 0.27 -2.72
C GLU A 450 -17.26 1.02 -2.92
N ASP A 451 -18.42 0.38 -2.73
CA ASP A 451 -19.72 1.05 -2.91
C ASP A 451 -19.86 2.24 -1.95
N LEU A 452 -19.44 2.07 -0.69
CA LEU A 452 -19.41 3.16 0.29
C LEU A 452 -18.45 4.29 -0.13
N VAL A 453 -17.21 3.94 -0.45
CA VAL A 453 -16.16 4.91 -0.81
C VAL A 453 -16.56 5.67 -2.08
N ASN A 454 -17.04 4.96 -3.10
CA ASN A 454 -17.44 5.52 -4.38
C ASN A 454 -18.55 6.56 -4.23
N LYS A 455 -19.55 6.31 -3.37
CA LYS A 455 -20.60 7.30 -3.06
C LYS A 455 -19.98 8.61 -2.58
N ILE A 456 -19.08 8.54 -1.60
CA ILE A 456 -18.43 9.71 -1.00
C ILE A 456 -17.46 10.38 -2.00
N LEU A 457 -16.72 9.60 -2.79
CA LEU A 457 -15.82 10.11 -3.82
C LEU A 457 -16.58 10.86 -4.93
N ILE A 458 -17.77 10.37 -5.33
CA ILE A 458 -18.64 11.06 -6.29
C ILE A 458 -19.17 12.38 -5.69
N ASP A 459 -19.54 12.38 -4.41
CA ASP A 459 -19.95 13.61 -3.73
C ASP A 459 -18.79 14.62 -3.63
N PHE A 460 -17.58 14.17 -3.32
CA PHE A 460 -16.37 15.00 -3.35
C PHE A 460 -16.05 15.53 -4.74
N SER A 461 -16.18 14.70 -5.78
CA SER A 461 -16.03 15.09 -7.18
C SER A 461 -16.93 16.28 -7.52
N ARG A 462 -18.23 16.17 -7.19
CA ARG A 462 -19.23 17.23 -7.42
C ARG A 462 -18.96 18.48 -6.58
N LYS A 463 -18.70 18.31 -5.28
CA LYS A 463 -18.46 19.40 -4.32
C LYS A 463 -17.22 20.21 -4.67
N HIS A 464 -16.16 19.54 -5.11
CA HIS A 464 -14.87 20.17 -5.36
C HIS A 464 -14.55 20.31 -6.84
N ASN A 465 -15.41 19.92 -7.77
CA ASN A 465 -15.14 19.95 -9.20
C ASN A 465 -13.79 19.28 -9.55
N VAL A 466 -13.63 18.03 -9.12
CA VAL A 466 -12.48 17.16 -9.48
C VAL A 466 -13.03 16.00 -10.28
N LYS A 467 -12.57 15.83 -11.51
CA LYS A 467 -13.11 14.81 -12.43
C LYS A 467 -12.86 13.41 -11.91
N VAL A 468 -13.78 12.51 -12.21
CA VAL A 468 -13.68 11.07 -11.91
C VAL A 468 -13.20 10.30 -13.14
N VAL A 469 -12.44 9.23 -12.92
CA VAL A 469 -12.07 8.26 -13.96
C VAL A 469 -12.30 6.83 -13.47
N ALA A 470 -12.82 5.99 -14.35
CA ALA A 470 -13.03 4.56 -14.10
C ALA A 470 -11.73 3.78 -14.33
N THR A 471 -11.41 2.87 -13.43
CA THR A 471 -10.27 1.95 -13.55
C THR A 471 -10.62 0.57 -12.98
N ASN A 472 -9.78 -0.42 -13.21
CA ASN A 472 -10.00 -1.80 -12.75
C ASN A 472 -8.81 -2.43 -12.01
N ASN A 473 -7.68 -1.74 -11.88
CA ASN A 473 -6.51 -2.21 -11.12
C ASN A 473 -6.08 -3.66 -11.47
N ASN A 474 -5.74 -3.87 -12.74
CA ASN A 474 -5.59 -5.22 -13.29
C ASN A 474 -4.28 -5.88 -12.87
N TYR A 475 -4.32 -7.15 -12.48
CA TYR A 475 -3.14 -7.95 -12.10
C TYR A 475 -2.88 -9.16 -13.01
N TYR A 476 -3.87 -9.57 -13.79
CA TYR A 476 -3.83 -10.76 -14.64
C TYR A 476 -4.65 -10.53 -15.93
N LYS A 477 -4.37 -11.29 -17.01
CA LYS A 477 -4.96 -11.03 -18.33
C LYS A 477 -6.43 -11.42 -18.36
N GLU A 478 -6.73 -12.65 -17.95
CA GLU A 478 -8.07 -13.24 -18.02
C GLU A 478 -8.60 -13.62 -16.63
N LYS A 479 -9.92 -13.60 -16.45
CA LYS A 479 -10.55 -13.99 -15.17
C LYS A 479 -10.16 -15.40 -14.70
N SER A 480 -9.92 -16.32 -15.64
CA SER A 480 -9.47 -17.70 -15.41
C SER A 480 -8.10 -17.79 -14.73
N GLU A 481 -7.28 -16.74 -14.78
CA GLU A 481 -5.94 -16.69 -14.18
C GLU A 481 -5.94 -16.28 -12.70
N ALA A 482 -7.11 -15.97 -12.13
CA ALA A 482 -7.22 -15.51 -10.75
C ALA A 482 -6.60 -16.49 -9.74
N ASP A 483 -6.73 -17.81 -9.96
CA ASP A 483 -6.16 -18.84 -9.08
C ASP A 483 -4.62 -18.85 -9.16
N ALA A 484 -4.05 -18.67 -10.36
CA ALA A 484 -2.60 -18.59 -10.55
C ALA A 484 -2.03 -17.33 -9.87
N HIS A 485 -2.76 -16.21 -9.97
CA HIS A 485 -2.43 -14.98 -9.26
C HIS A 485 -2.51 -15.14 -7.73
N ASP A 486 -3.53 -15.81 -7.20
CA ASP A 486 -3.65 -16.05 -5.75
C ASP A 486 -2.50 -16.92 -5.21
N ILE A 487 -2.07 -17.92 -5.98
CA ILE A 487 -0.87 -18.71 -5.68
C ILE A 487 0.39 -17.83 -5.65
N LEU A 488 0.53 -16.89 -6.60
CA LEU A 488 1.65 -15.96 -6.62
C LEU A 488 1.72 -15.09 -5.34
N LEU A 489 0.56 -14.61 -4.87
CA LEU A 489 0.46 -13.88 -3.61
C LEU A 489 0.86 -14.75 -2.39
N CYS A 490 0.47 -16.02 -2.39
CA CYS A 490 0.88 -16.96 -1.36
C CYS A 490 2.41 -17.15 -1.33
N ILE A 491 3.04 -17.25 -2.51
CA ILE A 491 4.51 -17.35 -2.64
C ILE A 491 5.19 -16.11 -2.09
N LYS A 492 4.65 -14.91 -2.39
CA LYS A 492 5.18 -13.64 -1.89
C LYS A 492 5.21 -13.57 -0.37
N GLU A 493 4.11 -13.96 0.28
CA GLU A 493 3.94 -13.86 1.73
C GLU A 493 4.52 -15.07 2.49
N GLY A 494 4.94 -16.12 1.78
CA GLY A 494 5.40 -17.37 2.40
C GLY A 494 4.26 -18.16 3.06
N GLU A 495 3.04 -18.01 2.57
CA GLU A 495 1.82 -18.59 3.12
C GLU A 495 1.31 -19.76 2.27
N LYS A 496 0.49 -20.63 2.88
CA LYS A 496 -0.16 -21.74 2.16
C LYS A 496 -1.48 -21.27 1.54
N LEU A 497 -1.81 -21.77 0.35
CA LEU A 497 -3.11 -21.52 -0.29
C LEU A 497 -4.30 -21.93 0.60
N SER A 498 -4.11 -22.99 1.40
CA SER A 498 -5.10 -23.49 2.37
C SER A 498 -5.32 -22.55 3.56
N THR A 499 -4.42 -21.60 3.81
CA THR A 499 -4.63 -20.56 4.82
C THR A 499 -5.77 -19.64 4.33
N PRO A 500 -6.80 -19.34 5.14
CA PRO A 500 -7.90 -18.49 4.71
C PRO A 500 -7.46 -17.06 4.44
N ILE A 501 -8.09 -16.41 3.45
CA ILE A 501 -7.88 -14.98 3.16
C ILE A 501 -8.46 -14.15 4.30
N GLY A 502 -7.71 -13.17 4.79
CA GLY A 502 -8.17 -12.26 5.84
C GLY A 502 -7.06 -11.35 6.37
N LYS A 503 -7.32 -10.70 7.50
CA LYS A 503 -6.37 -9.79 8.16
C LYS A 503 -5.93 -10.37 9.50
N GLY A 504 -4.66 -10.22 9.83
CA GLY A 504 -4.11 -10.62 11.12
C GLY A 504 -3.64 -12.08 11.16
N ARG A 505 -3.51 -12.61 12.36
CA ARG A 505 -2.83 -13.88 12.60
C ARG A 505 -3.70 -15.07 12.21
N GLY A 506 -3.13 -16.02 11.47
CA GLY A 506 -3.86 -17.20 10.97
C GLY A 506 -4.58 -16.97 9.64
N PHE A 507 -4.44 -15.77 9.07
CA PHE A 507 -4.95 -15.41 7.75
C PHE A 507 -3.79 -15.05 6.82
N ARG A 508 -4.01 -15.21 5.51
CA ARG A 508 -3.09 -14.75 4.47
C ARG A 508 -3.67 -13.58 3.70
N TYR A 509 -2.79 -12.86 3.01
CA TYR A 509 -3.20 -11.91 1.99
C TYR A 509 -3.75 -12.64 0.75
N GLY A 510 -4.77 -12.04 0.14
CA GLY A 510 -5.41 -12.48 -1.10
C GLY A 510 -6.39 -11.41 -1.56
N LEU A 511 -6.72 -11.39 -2.84
CA LEU A 511 -7.77 -10.50 -3.34
C LEU A 511 -9.15 -11.02 -2.89
N PRO A 512 -10.11 -10.13 -2.62
CA PRO A 512 -11.41 -10.51 -2.06
C PRO A 512 -12.28 -11.28 -3.06
N ASN A 513 -12.02 -11.14 -4.36
CA ASN A 513 -12.69 -11.87 -5.43
C ASN A 513 -11.83 -11.85 -6.72
N GLN A 514 -12.39 -12.35 -7.82
CA GLN A 514 -11.70 -12.57 -9.09
C GLN A 514 -11.85 -11.43 -10.12
N GLN A 515 -12.28 -10.22 -9.72
CA GLN A 515 -12.64 -9.14 -10.65
C GLN A 515 -11.48 -8.28 -11.18
N TYR A 516 -10.23 -8.68 -10.93
CA TYR A 516 -9.01 -7.90 -11.20
C TYR A 516 -8.27 -8.34 -12.49
N TYR A 517 -9.02 -8.85 -13.47
CA TYR A 517 -8.53 -9.16 -14.82
C TYR A 517 -8.70 -7.98 -15.76
N TYR A 518 -7.98 -7.99 -16.88
CA TYR A 518 -8.07 -6.97 -17.92
C TYR A 518 -9.46 -7.00 -18.61
N LYS A 519 -10.43 -6.24 -18.10
CA LYS A 519 -11.82 -6.18 -18.63
C LYS A 519 -11.91 -5.52 -20.00
N SER A 520 -12.86 -5.96 -20.80
CA SER A 520 -13.21 -5.32 -22.07
C SER A 520 -13.87 -3.94 -21.88
N SER A 521 -13.91 -3.15 -22.96
CA SER A 521 -14.58 -1.85 -22.96
C SER A 521 -16.07 -1.99 -22.60
N ASP A 522 -16.74 -3.02 -23.10
CA ASP A 522 -18.18 -3.23 -22.86
C ASP A 522 -18.46 -3.58 -21.40
N GLU A 523 -17.64 -4.44 -20.80
CA GLU A 523 -17.73 -4.75 -19.36
C GLU A 523 -17.52 -3.50 -18.50
N MET A 524 -16.56 -2.64 -18.86
CA MET A 524 -16.32 -1.40 -18.13
C MET A 524 -17.45 -0.37 -18.31
N LYS A 525 -18.03 -0.26 -19.50
CA LYS A 525 -19.21 0.59 -19.75
C LYS A 525 -20.43 0.08 -18.98
N GLU A 526 -20.67 -1.23 -18.98
CA GLU A 526 -21.74 -1.85 -18.20
C GLU A 526 -21.54 -1.63 -16.70
N LEU A 527 -20.32 -1.70 -16.19
CA LEU A 527 -20.03 -1.42 -14.78
C LEU A 527 -20.26 0.04 -14.38
N PHE A 528 -20.18 0.99 -15.30
CA PHE A 528 -20.20 2.43 -15.03
C PHE A 528 -21.35 3.18 -15.74
N TYR A 529 -22.40 2.46 -16.16
CA TYR A 529 -23.52 3.06 -16.90
C TYR A 529 -24.23 4.19 -16.15
N ASP A 530 -24.23 4.18 -14.82
CA ASP A 530 -24.80 5.23 -13.96
C ASP A 530 -23.84 6.41 -13.70
N LEU A 531 -22.60 6.31 -14.17
CA LEU A 531 -21.55 7.32 -14.05
C LEU A 531 -20.75 7.45 -15.36
N PRO A 532 -21.40 7.80 -16.50
CA PRO A 532 -20.78 7.82 -17.82
C PRO A 532 -19.57 8.77 -17.90
N GLU A 533 -19.53 9.83 -17.09
CA GLU A 533 -18.40 10.75 -17.02
C GLU A 533 -17.10 10.07 -16.57
N ALA A 534 -17.16 8.99 -15.79
CA ALA A 534 -15.98 8.26 -15.38
C ALA A 534 -15.30 7.53 -16.55
N ILE A 535 -16.08 7.15 -17.57
CA ILE A 535 -15.58 6.55 -18.81
C ILE A 535 -15.09 7.66 -19.75
N SER A 536 -15.89 8.70 -19.99
CA SER A 536 -15.56 9.73 -20.98
C SER A 536 -14.36 10.61 -20.59
N ASN A 537 -14.14 10.86 -19.29
CA ASN A 537 -12.98 11.63 -18.80
C ASN A 537 -11.63 10.93 -19.06
N ILE A 538 -11.61 9.62 -19.31
CA ILE A 538 -10.38 8.87 -19.60
C ILE A 538 -9.71 9.40 -20.86
N ILE A 539 -10.49 9.73 -21.89
CA ILE A 539 -9.96 10.27 -23.15
C ILE A 539 -9.23 11.61 -22.93
N GLU A 540 -9.68 12.42 -21.98
CA GLU A 540 -8.96 13.64 -21.60
C GLU A 540 -7.57 13.33 -21.01
N VAL A 541 -7.46 12.31 -20.15
CA VAL A 541 -6.16 11.86 -19.62
C VAL A 541 -5.26 11.42 -20.77
N VAL A 542 -5.77 10.61 -21.69
CA VAL A 542 -5.04 10.10 -22.86
C VAL A 542 -4.59 11.24 -23.80
N ASN A 543 -5.40 12.29 -23.95
CA ASN A 543 -5.09 13.45 -24.79
C ASN A 543 -4.03 14.36 -24.18
N LYS A 544 -3.90 14.39 -22.86
CA LYS A 544 -2.83 15.14 -22.16
C LYS A 544 -1.45 14.46 -22.25
N ILE A 545 -1.38 13.24 -22.76
CA ILE A 545 -0.15 12.44 -22.82
C ILE A 545 0.44 12.46 -24.23
N GLU A 546 1.71 12.88 -24.29
CA GLU A 546 2.58 12.87 -25.45
C GLU A 546 3.28 11.51 -25.58
N GLU A 547 3.41 11.02 -26.82
CA GLU A 547 4.21 9.83 -27.09
C GLU A 547 5.71 10.17 -27.09
N TYR A 548 6.51 9.35 -26.42
CA TYR A 548 7.97 9.50 -26.37
C TYR A 548 8.69 8.15 -26.43
N THR A 549 9.96 8.19 -26.83
CA THR A 549 10.84 7.03 -26.79
C THR A 549 11.71 7.01 -25.54
N LEU A 550 11.99 5.80 -25.06
CA LEU A 550 12.95 5.53 -23.98
C LEU A 550 14.29 5.01 -24.50
N SER A 551 14.41 4.74 -25.80
CA SER A 551 15.71 4.48 -26.42
C SER A 551 16.55 5.75 -26.44
N ASN A 552 17.79 5.63 -25.99
CA ASN A 552 18.78 6.70 -26.06
C ASN A 552 19.83 6.33 -27.10
N GLN A 553 20.42 7.35 -27.72
CA GLN A 553 21.69 7.18 -28.42
C GLN A 553 22.76 6.74 -27.40
N VAL A 554 23.78 6.01 -27.87
CA VAL A 554 24.86 5.55 -26.99
C VAL A 554 25.57 6.77 -26.39
N LEU A 555 25.40 6.97 -25.08
CA LEU A 555 26.11 8.00 -24.32
C LEU A 555 27.42 7.40 -23.82
N LEU A 556 28.53 7.77 -24.46
CA LEU A 556 29.87 7.39 -24.00
C LEU A 556 30.41 8.47 -23.05
N PRO A 557 31.01 8.08 -21.91
CA PRO A 557 31.80 9.02 -21.12
C PRO A 557 32.89 9.65 -21.97
N LYS A 558 33.18 10.93 -21.75
CA LYS A 558 34.36 11.58 -22.34
C LYS A 558 35.61 10.97 -21.71
N PHE A 559 36.56 10.52 -22.53
CA PHE A 559 37.83 9.99 -22.02
C PHE A 559 38.84 11.14 -21.84
N ASP A 560 39.55 11.14 -20.72
CA ASP A 560 40.59 12.14 -20.46
C ASP A 560 41.84 11.83 -21.31
N ILE A 561 42.13 12.70 -22.28
CA ILE A 561 43.29 12.58 -23.17
C ILE A 561 44.39 13.58 -22.78
N PRO A 562 45.68 13.25 -23.02
CA PRO A 562 46.77 14.17 -22.71
C PRO A 562 46.66 15.50 -23.49
N PRO A 563 47.14 16.63 -22.93
CA PRO A 563 47.01 17.95 -23.54
C PRO A 563 47.50 18.04 -24.99
N ASP A 564 48.57 17.32 -25.32
CA ASP A 564 49.17 17.28 -26.66
C ASP A 564 48.24 16.71 -27.75
N PHE A 565 47.17 16.03 -27.36
CA PHE A 565 46.18 15.45 -28.28
C PHE A 565 44.87 16.22 -28.30
N ILE A 566 44.69 17.25 -27.46
CA ILE A 566 43.45 18.03 -27.44
C ILE A 566 43.36 18.88 -28.71
N ASP A 567 42.20 18.87 -29.36
CA ASP A 567 41.89 19.75 -30.49
C ASP A 567 40.83 20.77 -30.04
N ASP A 568 41.17 22.05 -30.02
CA ASP A 568 40.29 23.15 -29.60
C ASP A 568 38.96 23.21 -30.37
N LYS A 569 38.89 22.60 -31.57
CA LYS A 569 37.65 22.53 -32.35
C LYS A 569 36.65 21.56 -31.74
N ASP A 570 37.10 20.53 -31.01
CA ASP A 570 36.22 19.54 -30.38
C ASP A 570 35.30 20.18 -29.34
N GLU A 571 35.73 21.26 -28.67
CA GLU A 571 34.87 22.02 -27.76
C GLU A 571 33.76 22.79 -28.46
N LYS A 572 33.95 23.13 -29.75
CA LYS A 572 33.03 23.97 -30.52
C LYS A 572 31.96 23.17 -31.25
N ASP A 573 32.27 21.95 -31.69
CA ASP A 573 31.37 21.12 -32.49
C ASP A 573 31.13 19.72 -31.89
N ALA A 574 31.61 19.45 -30.67
CA ALA A 574 31.56 18.14 -30.01
C ALA A 574 32.22 17.01 -30.84
N GLY A 575 33.22 17.37 -31.65
CA GLY A 575 34.06 16.43 -32.39
C GLY A 575 34.89 15.52 -31.48
N LYS A 576 35.44 14.47 -32.09
CA LYS A 576 36.29 13.48 -31.41
C LYS A 576 37.71 13.45 -31.95
N ARG A 577 38.22 14.56 -32.51
CA ARG A 577 39.53 14.59 -33.21
C ARG A 577 40.67 14.28 -32.25
N GLY A 578 40.60 14.75 -31.01
CA GLY A 578 41.60 14.46 -30.01
C GLY A 578 41.61 12.99 -29.58
N GLU A 579 40.44 12.43 -29.26
CA GLU A 579 40.31 10.99 -28.95
C GLU A 579 40.80 10.11 -30.10
N ASN A 580 40.49 10.45 -31.35
CA ASN A 580 40.98 9.74 -32.53
C ASN A 580 42.51 9.79 -32.66
N SER A 581 43.10 10.96 -32.41
CA SER A 581 44.55 11.16 -32.50
C SER A 581 45.29 10.39 -31.41
N TYR A 582 44.75 10.42 -30.18
CA TYR A 582 45.31 9.67 -29.06
C TYR A 582 45.15 8.16 -29.22
N LEU A 583 43.98 7.69 -29.66
CA LEU A 583 43.74 6.28 -29.97
C LEU A 583 44.73 5.77 -31.03
N LYS A 584 44.93 6.55 -32.10
CA LYS A 584 45.92 6.24 -33.13
C LYS A 584 47.32 6.13 -32.54
N HIS A 585 47.72 7.09 -31.70
CA HIS A 585 49.02 7.06 -31.03
C HIS A 585 49.24 5.79 -30.19
N LEU A 586 48.29 5.46 -29.29
CA LEU A 586 48.36 4.25 -28.47
C LEU A 586 48.36 2.98 -29.31
N THR A 587 47.56 2.93 -30.38
CA THR A 587 47.50 1.79 -31.31
C THR A 587 48.87 1.52 -31.92
N TYR A 588 49.58 2.56 -32.37
CA TYR A 588 50.91 2.38 -32.95
C TYR A 588 51.97 1.97 -31.92
N ILE A 589 51.90 2.51 -30.69
CA ILE A 589 52.77 2.07 -29.58
C ILE A 589 52.54 0.58 -29.29
N GLY A 590 51.27 0.19 -29.17
CA GLY A 590 50.84 -1.17 -28.92
C GLY A 590 51.23 -2.15 -30.02
N ALA A 591 50.99 -1.77 -31.28
CA ALA A 591 51.34 -2.57 -32.45
C ALA A 591 52.86 -2.84 -32.51
N LYS A 592 53.68 -1.83 -32.19
CA LYS A 592 55.14 -2.00 -32.11
C LYS A 592 55.55 -2.99 -31.03
N LYS A 593 54.88 -2.99 -29.87
CA LYS A 593 55.14 -3.95 -28.78
C LYS A 593 54.72 -5.38 -29.15
N ARG A 594 53.58 -5.53 -29.85
CA ARG A 594 52.97 -6.84 -30.14
C ARG A 594 53.54 -7.52 -31.39
N TYR A 595 53.77 -6.77 -32.46
CA TYR A 595 54.23 -7.28 -33.75
C TYR A 595 55.72 -7.02 -34.03
N GLY A 596 56.37 -6.17 -33.23
CA GLY A 596 57.75 -5.74 -33.48
C GLY A 596 57.85 -4.80 -34.68
N LYS A 597 57.97 -5.35 -35.89
CA LYS A 597 58.10 -4.57 -37.14
C LYS A 597 56.73 -4.38 -37.80
N ILE A 598 56.35 -3.13 -38.03
CA ILE A 598 55.10 -2.78 -38.72
C ILE A 598 55.31 -2.90 -40.23
N SER A 599 54.77 -3.95 -40.85
CA SER A 599 54.78 -4.13 -42.31
C SER A 599 53.80 -3.17 -43.01
N ALA A 600 53.94 -3.00 -44.33
CA ALA A 600 53.01 -2.18 -45.12
C ALA A 600 51.57 -2.71 -45.03
N GLU A 601 51.39 -4.03 -45.03
CA GLU A 601 50.09 -4.69 -44.88
C GLU A 601 49.46 -4.43 -43.51
N LEU A 602 50.24 -4.59 -42.43
CA LEU A 602 49.76 -4.32 -41.07
C LEU A 602 49.39 -2.85 -40.89
N LYS A 603 50.20 -1.94 -41.43
CA LYS A 603 49.91 -0.49 -41.41
C LYS A 603 48.60 -0.18 -42.13
N ALA A 604 48.39 -0.76 -43.32
CA ALA A 604 47.16 -0.57 -44.09
C ALA A 604 45.93 -1.06 -43.30
N ARG A 605 46.05 -2.21 -42.61
CA ARG A 605 44.98 -2.75 -41.77
C ARG A 605 44.68 -1.88 -40.55
N ILE A 606 45.70 -1.38 -39.85
CA ILE A 606 45.55 -0.47 -38.71
C ILE A 606 44.83 0.81 -39.13
N GLU A 607 45.27 1.45 -40.22
CA GLU A 607 44.66 2.70 -40.70
C GLU A 607 43.21 2.49 -41.16
N PHE A 608 42.92 1.37 -41.82
CA PHE A 608 41.55 1.02 -42.21
C PHE A 608 40.61 0.88 -41.00
N GLU A 609 41.05 0.18 -39.95
CA GLU A 609 40.26 0.02 -38.73
C GLU A 609 40.11 1.35 -37.97
N LEU A 610 41.19 2.13 -37.82
CA LEU A 610 41.16 3.44 -37.15
C LEU A 610 40.22 4.42 -37.86
N GLU A 611 40.23 4.46 -39.20
CA GLU A 611 39.32 5.32 -39.96
C GLU A 611 37.86 4.85 -39.81
N THR A 612 37.63 3.55 -39.74
CA THR A 612 36.29 2.99 -39.47
C THR A 612 35.81 3.38 -38.06
N ILE A 613 36.67 3.26 -37.04
CA ILE A 613 36.35 3.65 -35.64
C ILE A 613 36.04 5.15 -35.54
N LYS A 614 36.83 5.97 -36.24
CA LYS A 614 36.61 7.41 -36.34
C LYS A 614 35.26 7.75 -36.96
N ASN A 615 34.93 7.13 -38.09
CA ASN A 615 33.68 7.39 -38.82
C ASN A 615 32.43 6.90 -38.08
N THR A 616 32.57 5.85 -37.27
CA THR A 616 31.49 5.34 -36.41
C THR A 616 31.40 6.08 -35.07
N GLY A 617 32.36 6.95 -34.75
CA GLY A 617 32.34 7.79 -33.55
C GLY A 617 32.64 7.04 -32.26
N TYR A 618 33.39 5.94 -32.29
CA TYR A 618 33.72 5.13 -31.11
C TYR A 618 35.18 5.23 -30.57
N PRO A 619 35.98 6.28 -30.83
CA PRO A 619 37.36 6.29 -30.33
C PRO A 619 37.45 6.29 -28.79
N GLY A 620 36.62 7.10 -28.10
CA GLY A 620 36.52 7.09 -26.64
C GLY A 620 36.14 5.72 -26.05
N TYR A 621 35.32 4.92 -26.74
CA TYR A 621 35.00 3.56 -26.28
C TYR A 621 36.24 2.67 -26.24
N PHE A 622 37.06 2.69 -27.30
CA PHE A 622 38.31 1.92 -27.33
C PHE A 622 39.29 2.38 -26.25
N LEU A 623 39.39 3.69 -26.02
CA LEU A 623 40.25 4.26 -24.98
C LEU A 623 39.80 3.84 -23.57
N ILE A 624 38.49 3.93 -23.27
CA ILE A 624 37.93 3.47 -21.99
C ILE A 624 38.22 1.97 -21.78
N VAL A 625 38.01 1.15 -22.82
CA VAL A 625 38.20 -0.30 -22.73
C VAL A 625 39.67 -0.67 -22.55
N GLU A 626 40.57 -0.02 -23.26
CA GLU A 626 42.01 -0.18 -23.05
C GLU A 626 42.41 0.17 -21.61
N ASP A 627 41.93 1.31 -21.11
CA ASP A 627 42.32 1.84 -19.80
C ASP A 627 41.94 0.91 -18.65
N PHE A 628 40.69 0.47 -18.57
CA PHE A 628 40.28 -0.42 -17.49
C PHE A 628 40.93 -1.82 -17.59
N ILE A 629 41.22 -2.31 -18.81
CA ILE A 629 41.93 -3.59 -18.99
C ILE A 629 43.39 -3.46 -18.56
N ARG A 630 44.05 -2.37 -18.93
CA ARG A 630 45.42 -2.07 -18.52
C ARG A 630 45.51 -1.94 -17.00
N GLN A 631 44.64 -1.15 -16.39
CA GLN A 631 44.56 -0.98 -14.93
C GLN A 631 44.27 -2.32 -14.22
N ALA A 632 43.34 -3.13 -14.72
CA ALA A 632 43.09 -4.46 -14.15
C ALA A 632 44.36 -5.32 -14.13
N ARG A 633 45.14 -5.34 -15.21
CA ARG A 633 46.41 -6.10 -15.27
C ARG A 633 47.48 -5.53 -14.34
N GLU A 634 47.62 -4.21 -14.27
CA GLU A 634 48.53 -3.54 -13.32
C GLU A 634 48.18 -3.89 -11.85
N MET A 635 46.89 -3.99 -11.55
CA MET A 635 46.36 -4.42 -10.25
C MET A 635 46.39 -5.95 -10.04
N SER A 636 46.98 -6.71 -10.96
CA SER A 636 47.01 -8.18 -10.94
C SER A 636 45.62 -8.85 -10.96
N VAL A 637 44.61 -8.18 -11.53
CA VAL A 637 43.29 -8.74 -11.82
C VAL A 637 43.32 -9.41 -13.19
N SER A 638 43.04 -10.71 -13.23
CA SER A 638 43.01 -11.50 -14.46
C SER A 638 41.93 -11.02 -15.44
N VAL A 639 42.34 -10.72 -16.67
CA VAL A 639 41.43 -10.37 -17.78
C VAL A 639 41.48 -11.48 -18.82
N GLY A 640 40.32 -11.93 -19.31
CA GLY A 640 40.26 -12.95 -20.37
C GLY A 640 40.90 -12.49 -21.69
N PRO A 641 41.19 -13.42 -22.63
CA PRO A 641 41.92 -13.13 -23.87
C PRO A 641 41.15 -12.30 -24.91
N GLY A 642 39.92 -11.87 -24.62
CA GLY A 642 38.99 -11.29 -25.60
C GLY A 642 38.03 -12.35 -26.16
N ARG A 643 36.82 -11.94 -26.53
CA ARG A 643 35.73 -12.81 -27.02
C ARG A 643 34.79 -12.06 -27.95
N GLY A 644 34.03 -12.79 -28.75
CA GLY A 644 33.15 -12.20 -29.76
C GLY A 644 33.92 -11.57 -30.93
N SER A 645 33.26 -10.67 -31.67
CA SER A 645 33.83 -10.04 -32.87
C SER A 645 35.04 -9.14 -32.59
N ALA A 646 35.21 -8.67 -31.35
CA ALA A 646 36.35 -7.84 -30.95
C ALA A 646 37.72 -8.53 -31.14
N ALA A 647 37.78 -9.86 -31.09
CA ALA A 647 39.01 -10.64 -31.32
C ALA A 647 39.57 -10.48 -32.75
N GLY A 648 38.75 -10.06 -33.71
CA GLY A 648 39.17 -9.83 -35.10
C GLY A 648 39.78 -8.45 -35.39
N SER A 649 39.85 -7.55 -34.40
CA SER A 649 40.38 -6.20 -34.58
C SER A 649 41.87 -6.11 -34.24
N VAL A 650 42.66 -5.63 -35.20
CA VAL A 650 44.09 -5.34 -35.02
C VAL A 650 44.29 -4.16 -34.08
N VAL A 651 43.37 -3.17 -34.08
CA VAL A 651 43.38 -2.06 -33.11
C VAL A 651 43.19 -2.60 -31.69
N ALA A 652 42.20 -3.46 -31.45
CA ALA A 652 41.97 -4.07 -30.13
C ALA A 652 43.16 -4.91 -29.66
N TYR A 653 43.76 -5.70 -30.56
CA TYR A 653 44.95 -6.50 -30.27
C TYR A 653 46.17 -5.64 -29.93
N SER A 654 46.34 -4.52 -30.64
CA SER A 654 47.44 -3.57 -30.40
C SER A 654 47.29 -2.88 -29.05
N LEU A 655 46.07 -2.52 -28.68
CA LEU A 655 45.72 -1.93 -27.39
C LEU A 655 45.65 -2.96 -26.25
N TRP A 656 46.02 -4.22 -26.50
CA TRP A 656 45.97 -5.29 -25.50
C TRP A 656 44.57 -5.57 -24.91
N ILE A 657 43.51 -5.06 -25.55
CA ILE A 657 42.11 -5.36 -25.24
C ILE A 657 41.83 -6.85 -25.50
N THR A 658 42.47 -7.39 -26.54
CA THR A 658 42.49 -8.83 -26.86
C THR A 658 43.92 -9.35 -26.78
N ASN A 659 44.07 -10.67 -26.63
CA ASN A 659 45.37 -11.32 -26.41
C ASN A 659 45.78 -12.28 -27.51
#